data_AF-A0A9J6E7N0-F1
#
_entry.id   AF-A0A9J6E7N0-F1
#
_cell.length_a   1.000
_cell.length_b   1.000
_cell.length_c   1.000
_cell.angle_alpha   90.00
_cell.angle_beta   90.00
_cell.angle_gamma   90.00
#
_symmetry.space_group_name_H-M   'P 1'
#
loop_
_entity.id
_entity.type
_entity.pdbx_description
1 polymer ?
#
loop_
_entity_poly.entity_id
_entity_poly.type
_entity_poly.pdbx_seq_one_letter_code
_entity_poly.pdbx_strand_id
1 'polypeptide(L)'
;MSASTRLFSMENFERLLDEASFRSEVVLSTLMMVEKEQCWRSTEPMVLYGKMHMRSGSATGGKTTFSARQSTVLRFLASCRESELGAFMDLELATLKQYLSGDITDAVNSIRNTLDLSKVVPVRRLHGTLGTVENMLRHLGALTPGLLPALLKLLVAVATYAGAILSQKDRVVRAVIGNTRVLRSRVISLVSQFFERFHTYEFTSEEIDAIFESFVWPQLPRLAELAGKQKPNPLLKFFLTLSRNPRYFVLFAKYKADDPSLSPLPCLASLLSNRDISPSILKMLLTIIDNILTLREGDGDDDAEGGKRAPPLVVCHCFDVEARRSTAGLPEPPDGEHSYGALLMLPISGLLTNSLQCAELAKLFVVGFKKLRSQAQDSDQQKLATVLNLAKVADNPDQLLGYTAVLFSALGGHLSRRLLCDIYRVVAERVPRFAELASFIAKVNSWNPRCADEPNYQTRLEGFKMAAPLVLGQKEKPDVRIVLAVIYNCTYTIRACIVLYRYAQVDDLALRDAASLALAQMGPVFHTWLTEDKAAYEKCVTEALMGEIRQGTPAEMTRVDTAAATDSAGSAKARRVRASRLAAAVPSSTSGVMSGRNTNQALNDRVLVPSRQEFVRVLSQLLQHCSEHPSLTGLSQLCCKEDVELDFWENLCHIQLHRRARALNRLAAALRAGQLTSLAPPAISGVLFPLCSCYLFNSAYSKQTALVDAAIEAVSALCSRLPWRHYEANLSRYIQQLQRDPEHHKMAIRLVVAILNAFHFNLSKSKGIQQKPGTAKPAQDKEQAEAVADQGEAEEMEAGMKQTEDVDDNLDENSDENKVPEVNGNAEETSVDDKNKALSEDAATAIHTAIATRLLPRLHKVLNQKARADEEHKAAKVLLPEEHEILRIPIAVAMVKLLQALPDGMLQRHLPGIFLRICDFLKSRSRDVREAARGTLMKVMSSLGAPYLKYLFSQMRAVLKRGYQVCQAELFSDIAEEKEVAQIGSKVREAKATKSFAIYNILASVASKDSLRQLTPALCEVLLSTSSHKTVKKCDDCLHNIVTGLSANKGMPVDELLIYAYQTISQHAPSLAEKPRESVPQPRLLEERSDVYLVPQEPARSGLPVRTSRAANGHVMVEFGIKKEQAGACDQKVLEMLDPFVSMLASLLRSEYVKIMTTSLRCFGLLLQMPLPSLRQHTHHVTQSLFVLLQNYAGMKQGENFELLVLAFKVMTTLVRDTSLCRLGKQQLRVLLTYVERDVYDQTRQSVAFALLKVMSMKV
;
A
#
# COMPACT_ATOMS: atom_id res chain seq x y z
N MET A 1 -33.16 66.12 19.15
CA MET A 1 -32.36 66.00 17.91
C MET A 1 -32.02 64.53 17.70
N SER A 2 -32.46 63.96 16.58
CA SER A 2 -31.89 62.80 15.85
C SER A 2 -31.27 61.62 16.61
N ALA A 3 -32.05 60.55 16.78
CA ALA A 3 -31.56 59.16 16.63
C ALA A 3 -32.71 58.28 16.13
N SER A 4 -32.95 58.30 14.82
CA SER A 4 -33.89 57.39 14.16
C SER A 4 -33.33 55.96 14.23
N THR A 5 -33.79 55.17 15.20
CA THR A 5 -33.70 53.71 15.17
C THR A 5 -34.42 53.27 13.90
N ARG A 6 -33.69 52.86 12.85
CA ARG A 6 -34.31 52.35 11.62
C ARG A 6 -35.11 51.11 12.02
N LEU A 7 -36.42 51.13 11.85
CA LEU A 7 -37.29 49.97 12.06
C LEU A 7 -37.09 48.96 10.91
N PHE A 8 -37.31 47.67 11.19
CA PHE A 8 -37.46 46.62 10.17
C PHE A 8 -38.57 47.06 9.19
N SER A 9 -38.28 47.18 7.89
CA SER A 9 -39.25 47.71 6.91
C SER A 9 -40.33 46.66 6.59
N MET A 10 -41.52 47.12 6.19
CA MET A 10 -42.63 46.24 5.79
C MET A 10 -42.26 45.37 4.58
N GLU A 11 -41.40 45.86 3.69
CA GLU A 11 -40.85 45.11 2.55
C GLU A 11 -39.98 43.93 3.00
N ASN A 12 -39.15 44.10 4.04
CA ASN A 12 -38.35 43.00 4.60
C ASN A 12 -39.23 41.92 5.22
N PHE A 13 -40.35 42.33 5.84
CA PHE A 13 -41.33 41.40 6.41
C PHE A 13 -42.07 40.61 5.32
N GLU A 14 -42.44 41.23 4.21
CA GLU A 14 -43.04 40.55 3.06
C GLU A 14 -42.06 39.56 2.41
N ARG A 15 -40.78 39.92 2.29
CA ARG A 15 -39.71 39.01 1.82
C ARG A 15 -39.41 37.87 2.77
N LEU A 16 -39.65 38.03 4.07
CA LEU A 16 -39.58 36.96 5.07
C LEU A 16 -40.79 36.00 4.96
N LEU A 17 -41.93 36.47 4.44
CA LEU A 17 -43.11 35.64 4.22
C LEU A 17 -43.06 34.85 2.90
N ASP A 18 -42.29 35.27 1.90
CA ASP A 18 -42.10 34.54 0.65
C ASP A 18 -41.12 33.35 0.81
N GLU A 19 -41.45 32.18 0.24
CA GLU A 19 -40.62 30.96 0.34
C GLU A 19 -39.33 31.06 -0.48
N ALA A 20 -39.33 31.82 -1.58
CA ALA A 20 -38.16 31.93 -2.46
C ALA A 20 -37.06 32.83 -1.87
N SER A 21 -37.45 33.94 -1.21
CA SER A 21 -36.52 34.88 -0.58
C SER A 21 -36.20 34.59 0.88
N PHE A 22 -36.95 33.70 1.56
CA PHE A 22 -36.83 33.44 3.01
C PHE A 22 -35.39 33.25 3.50
N ARG A 23 -34.61 32.39 2.85
CA ARG A 23 -33.25 32.05 3.31
C ARG A 23 -32.28 33.23 3.12
N SER A 24 -32.40 33.93 2.00
CA SER A 24 -31.62 35.11 1.66
C SER A 24 -31.87 36.23 2.66
N GLU A 25 -33.15 36.48 2.98
CA GLU A 25 -33.60 37.54 3.87
C GLU A 25 -33.22 37.28 5.33
N VAL A 26 -33.26 36.02 5.79
CA VAL A 26 -32.82 35.64 7.15
C VAL A 26 -31.31 35.90 7.32
N VAL A 27 -30.49 35.60 6.32
CA VAL A 27 -29.03 35.86 6.35
C VAL A 27 -28.74 37.37 6.31
N LEU A 28 -29.41 38.11 5.42
CA LEU A 28 -29.29 39.56 5.33
C LEU A 28 -29.71 40.25 6.63
N SER A 29 -30.81 39.77 7.24
CA SER A 29 -31.28 40.26 8.54
C SER A 29 -30.26 39.99 9.65
N THR A 30 -29.56 38.85 9.62
CA THR A 30 -28.48 38.53 10.59
C THR A 30 -27.36 39.56 10.52
N LEU A 31 -26.89 39.89 9.30
CA LEU A 31 -25.84 40.87 9.07
C LEU A 31 -26.26 42.28 9.53
N MET A 32 -27.51 42.66 9.26
CA MET A 32 -28.04 43.96 9.70
C MET A 32 -28.19 44.08 11.21
N MET A 33 -28.50 42.98 11.92
CA MET A 33 -28.58 42.95 13.39
C MET A 33 -27.21 43.22 14.03
N VAL A 34 -26.14 42.63 13.48
CA VAL A 34 -24.77 42.77 14.00
C VAL A 34 -24.21 44.17 13.75
N GLU A 35 -24.51 44.79 12.60
CA GLU A 35 -23.91 46.09 12.22
C GLU A 35 -24.65 47.33 12.76
N LYS A 36 -25.95 47.25 13.08
CA LYS A 36 -26.79 48.46 13.30
C LYS A 36 -27.60 48.50 14.61
N GLU A 37 -27.43 47.53 15.52
CA GLU A 37 -28.18 47.42 16.78
C GLU A 37 -29.71 47.61 16.61
N GLN A 38 -30.28 47.14 15.51
CA GLN A 38 -31.73 47.17 15.31
C GLN A 38 -32.41 46.14 16.23
N CYS A 39 -33.59 46.47 16.77
CA CYS A 39 -34.36 45.60 17.67
C CYS A 39 -35.60 45.07 16.95
N TRP A 40 -35.88 43.76 17.08
CA TRP A 40 -37.07 43.13 16.51
C TRP A 40 -38.31 43.46 17.37
N ARG A 41 -39.48 43.58 16.73
CA ARG A 41 -40.77 43.64 17.43
C ARG A 41 -41.17 42.25 17.90
N SER A 42 -41.93 42.17 19.00
CA SER A 42 -42.41 40.90 19.58
C SER A 42 -43.21 40.01 18.63
N THR A 43 -43.72 40.55 17.51
CA THR A 43 -44.49 39.83 16.48
C THR A 43 -43.62 39.02 15.51
N GLU A 44 -42.37 39.42 15.26
CA GLU A 44 -41.53 38.84 14.21
C GLU A 44 -40.97 37.45 14.60
N PRO A 45 -40.56 37.17 15.86
CA PRO A 45 -40.25 35.82 16.32
C PRO A 45 -41.44 34.84 16.22
N MET A 46 -42.70 35.33 16.31
CA MET A 46 -43.89 34.49 16.16
C MET A 46 -44.11 34.03 14.72
N VAL A 47 -43.76 34.87 13.74
CA VAL A 47 -43.83 34.53 12.32
C VAL A 47 -42.74 33.52 11.95
N LEU A 48 -41.52 33.71 12.47
CA LEU A 48 -40.44 32.74 12.35
C LEU A 48 -40.81 31.39 12.99
N TYR A 49 -41.46 31.39 14.15
CA TYR A 49 -42.03 30.19 14.77
C TYR A 49 -43.02 29.48 13.85
N GLY A 50 -43.96 30.23 13.26
CA GLY A 50 -44.91 29.68 12.28
C GLY A 50 -44.21 29.05 11.07
N LYS A 51 -43.26 29.77 10.45
CA LYS A 51 -42.48 29.30 9.29
C LYS A 51 -41.60 28.09 9.61
N MET A 52 -41.09 28.00 10.83
CA MET A 52 -40.32 26.87 11.34
C MET A 52 -41.15 25.57 11.42
N HIS A 53 -42.46 25.69 11.68
CA HIS A 53 -43.36 24.53 11.87
C HIS A 53 -44.19 24.18 10.63
N MET A 54 -44.14 24.97 9.56
CA MET A 54 -44.81 24.66 8.29
C MET A 54 -44.17 23.44 7.60
N ARG A 55 -44.99 22.44 7.25
CA ARG A 55 -44.57 21.28 6.45
C ARG A 55 -44.74 21.57 4.97
N SER A 56 -43.66 21.69 4.21
CA SER A 56 -43.75 21.70 2.73
C SER A 56 -44.26 20.34 2.22
N GLY A 57 -45.06 20.38 1.15
CA GLY A 57 -45.88 19.26 0.66
C GLY A 57 -45.16 17.95 0.32
N SER A 58 -45.98 16.92 0.09
CA SER A 58 -45.70 15.46 0.04
C SER A 58 -44.78 14.93 -1.08
N ALA A 59 -43.75 15.65 -1.51
CA ALA A 59 -42.70 15.09 -2.37
C ALA A 59 -41.51 14.62 -1.53
N THR A 60 -40.96 13.47 -1.85
CA THR A 60 -40.02 12.62 -1.08
C THR A 60 -38.67 13.24 -0.69
N GLY A 61 -38.49 14.56 -0.82
CA GLY A 61 -37.37 15.35 -0.29
C GLY A 61 -37.71 16.26 0.92
N GLY A 62 -38.96 16.28 1.40
CA GLY A 62 -39.45 17.29 2.36
C GLY A 62 -38.88 17.27 3.79
N LYS A 63 -38.22 16.18 4.22
CA LYS A 63 -37.73 16.05 5.61
C LYS A 63 -36.41 16.79 5.82
N THR A 64 -35.54 16.79 4.81
CA THR A 64 -34.24 17.50 4.83
C THR A 64 -34.44 19.00 4.69
N THR A 65 -35.38 19.44 3.84
CA THR A 65 -35.73 20.86 3.69
C THR A 65 -36.40 21.44 4.93
N PHE A 66 -37.29 20.70 5.60
CA PHE A 66 -37.87 21.09 6.89
C PHE A 66 -36.79 21.24 7.97
N SER A 67 -35.92 20.24 8.14
CA SER A 67 -34.82 20.27 9.12
C SER A 67 -33.82 21.40 8.84
N ALA A 68 -33.48 21.64 7.58
CA ALA A 68 -32.61 22.75 7.16
C ALA A 68 -33.24 24.11 7.48
N ARG A 69 -34.54 24.30 7.19
CA ARG A 69 -35.29 25.52 7.50
C ARG A 69 -35.31 25.78 9.02
N GLN A 70 -35.61 24.75 9.82
CA GLN A 70 -35.56 24.86 11.28
C GLN A 70 -34.17 25.24 11.80
N SER A 71 -33.12 24.62 11.27
CA SER A 71 -31.73 24.92 11.67
C SER A 71 -31.30 26.34 11.27
N THR A 72 -31.74 26.84 10.10
CA THR A 72 -31.48 28.23 9.67
C THR A 72 -32.17 29.25 10.58
N VAL A 73 -33.45 29.02 10.92
CA VAL A 73 -34.18 29.89 11.85
C VAL A 73 -33.56 29.87 13.24
N LEU A 74 -33.19 28.71 13.76
CA LEU A 74 -32.58 28.61 15.09
C LEU A 74 -31.16 29.20 15.13
N ARG A 75 -30.37 29.09 14.07
CA ARG A 75 -29.08 29.79 13.96
C ARG A 75 -29.24 31.31 13.91
N PHE A 76 -30.28 31.79 13.23
CA PHE A 76 -30.63 33.21 13.26
C PHE A 76 -31.04 33.66 14.67
N LEU A 77 -31.92 32.93 15.34
CA LEU A 77 -32.35 33.24 16.71
C LEU A 77 -31.18 33.25 17.71
N ALA A 78 -30.09 32.53 17.41
CA ALA A 78 -28.87 32.53 18.21
C ALA A 78 -28.13 33.89 18.24
N SER A 79 -28.41 34.75 17.26
CA SER A 79 -27.88 36.11 17.16
C SER A 79 -28.79 37.17 17.79
N CYS A 80 -29.98 36.80 18.27
CA CYS A 80 -30.95 37.70 18.90
C CYS A 80 -30.65 37.91 20.41
N ARG A 81 -31.15 39.01 20.98
CA ARG A 81 -30.99 39.31 22.42
C ARG A 81 -31.87 38.38 23.28
N GLU A 82 -31.48 38.15 24.53
CA GLU A 82 -32.25 37.30 25.47
C GLU A 82 -33.71 37.76 25.65
N SER A 83 -33.96 39.08 25.65
CA SER A 83 -35.30 39.65 25.74
C SER A 83 -36.19 39.33 24.52
N GLU A 84 -35.60 39.09 23.35
CA GLU A 84 -36.32 38.77 22.11
C GLU A 84 -36.60 37.26 21.99
N LEU A 85 -35.73 36.43 22.58
CA LEU A 85 -35.91 34.98 22.68
C LEU A 85 -37.04 34.58 23.63
N GLY A 86 -37.38 35.43 24.62
CA GLY A 86 -38.47 35.19 25.57
C GLY A 86 -39.82 34.90 24.92
N ALA A 87 -40.23 35.68 23.91
CA ALA A 87 -41.50 35.48 23.22
C ALA A 87 -41.56 34.16 22.42
N PHE A 88 -40.42 33.71 21.90
CA PHE A 88 -40.30 32.43 21.21
C PHE A 88 -40.37 31.25 22.20
N MET A 89 -39.75 31.41 23.38
CA MET A 89 -39.82 30.44 24.46
C MET A 89 -41.22 30.31 25.05
N ASP A 90 -41.93 31.41 25.23
CA ASP A 90 -43.33 31.40 25.69
C ASP A 90 -44.24 30.57 24.76
N LEU A 91 -43.95 30.55 23.45
CA LEU A 91 -44.68 29.76 22.46
C LEU A 91 -44.35 28.25 22.56
N GLU A 92 -43.09 27.87 22.81
CA GLU A 92 -42.72 26.47 23.04
C GLU A 92 -43.23 25.96 24.41
N LEU A 93 -43.16 26.79 25.45
CA LEU A 93 -43.66 26.49 26.80
C LEU A 93 -45.20 26.50 26.88
N ALA A 94 -45.88 27.09 25.89
CA ALA A 94 -47.35 27.19 25.84
C ALA A 94 -48.06 25.84 26.01
N THR A 95 -47.45 24.76 25.51
CA THR A 95 -48.04 23.41 25.56
C THR A 95 -48.26 22.86 26.97
N LEU A 96 -47.43 23.27 27.94
CA LEU A 96 -47.52 22.87 29.35
C LEU A 96 -47.52 24.07 30.30
N LYS A 97 -47.86 25.27 29.81
CA LYS A 97 -47.76 26.54 30.56
C LYS A 97 -48.47 26.51 31.91
N GLN A 98 -49.60 25.81 32.01
CA GLN A 98 -50.37 25.64 33.25
C GLN A 98 -49.61 24.93 34.39
N TYR A 99 -48.54 24.18 34.07
CA TYR A 99 -47.71 23.47 35.04
C TYR A 99 -46.32 24.10 35.22
N LEU A 100 -45.98 25.12 34.43
CA LEU A 100 -44.63 25.70 34.37
C LEU A 100 -44.53 27.05 35.12
N SER A 101 -45.56 27.47 35.85
CA SER A 101 -45.65 28.78 36.50
C SER A 101 -44.97 28.91 37.88
N GLY A 102 -44.66 27.79 38.56
CA GLY A 102 -43.92 27.74 39.84
C GLY A 102 -42.51 27.18 39.69
N ASP A 103 -41.83 26.74 40.74
CA ASP A 103 -40.47 26.16 40.61
C ASP A 103 -40.47 24.78 39.94
N ILE A 104 -39.29 24.22 39.64
CA ILE A 104 -39.19 22.93 38.93
C ILE A 104 -39.81 21.78 39.74
N THR A 105 -39.69 21.82 41.06
CA THR A 105 -40.29 20.88 42.00
C THR A 105 -41.82 21.02 42.05
N ASP A 106 -42.34 22.26 42.01
CA ASP A 106 -43.77 22.54 41.92
C ASP A 106 -44.38 22.00 40.63
N ALA A 107 -43.67 22.14 39.51
CA ALA A 107 -44.10 21.57 38.23
C ALA A 107 -44.24 20.04 38.32
N VAL A 108 -43.27 19.36 38.95
CA VAL A 108 -43.31 17.91 39.16
C VAL A 108 -44.48 17.50 40.06
N ASN A 109 -44.65 18.19 41.19
CA ASN A 109 -45.69 17.88 42.17
C ASN A 109 -47.10 18.18 41.64
N SER A 110 -47.27 19.31 40.97
CA SER A 110 -48.53 19.71 40.34
C SER A 110 -48.95 18.68 39.28
N ILE A 111 -48.05 18.26 38.38
CA ILE A 111 -48.36 17.25 37.37
C ILE A 111 -48.71 15.90 38.02
N ARG A 112 -47.97 15.48 39.04
CA ARG A 112 -48.20 14.18 39.69
C ARG A 112 -49.56 14.10 40.39
N ASN A 113 -50.00 15.20 40.99
CA ASN A 113 -51.19 15.23 41.84
C ASN A 113 -52.46 15.70 41.11
N THR A 114 -52.34 16.52 40.05
CA THR A 114 -53.49 17.19 39.40
C THR A 114 -53.78 16.74 37.97
N LEU A 115 -53.03 15.78 37.43
CA LEU A 115 -53.21 15.32 36.05
C LEU A 115 -54.52 14.57 35.83
N ASP A 116 -55.43 15.18 35.07
CA ASP A 116 -56.69 14.59 34.60
C ASP A 116 -56.49 13.87 33.24
N LEU A 117 -56.79 12.57 33.21
CA LEU A 117 -56.67 11.73 32.01
C LEU A 117 -57.65 12.13 30.89
N SER A 118 -58.71 12.88 31.19
CA SER A 118 -59.69 13.35 30.20
C SER A 118 -59.25 14.61 29.44
N LYS A 119 -58.27 15.36 29.99
CA LYS A 119 -57.78 16.65 29.45
C LYS A 119 -56.28 16.62 29.17
N VAL A 120 -55.81 15.53 28.58
CA VAL A 120 -54.38 15.30 28.32
C VAL A 120 -53.92 15.99 27.02
N VAL A 121 -52.76 16.63 27.05
CA VAL A 121 -52.12 17.18 25.84
C VAL A 121 -51.79 16.02 24.88
N PRO A 122 -52.21 16.07 23.60
CA PRO A 122 -51.95 14.99 22.66
C PRO A 122 -50.45 14.64 22.59
N VAL A 123 -50.11 13.37 22.81
CA VAL A 123 -48.72 12.85 22.83
C VAL A 123 -47.93 13.25 21.57
N ARG A 124 -48.61 13.35 20.42
CA ARG A 124 -48.02 13.80 19.16
C ARG A 124 -47.55 15.27 19.20
N ARG A 125 -48.26 16.16 19.91
CA ARG A 125 -47.83 17.55 20.10
C ARG A 125 -46.59 17.62 21.01
N LEU A 126 -46.56 16.82 22.07
CA LEU A 126 -45.38 16.69 22.95
C LEU A 126 -44.16 16.15 22.19
N HIS A 127 -44.34 15.22 21.24
CA HIS A 127 -43.24 14.84 20.34
C HIS A 127 -42.77 15.99 19.44
N GLY A 128 -43.68 16.87 19.01
CA GLY A 128 -43.34 18.08 18.25
C GLY A 128 -42.45 19.02 19.06
N THR A 129 -42.88 19.35 20.29
CA THR A 129 -42.13 20.25 21.18
C THR A 129 -40.77 19.69 21.60
N LEU A 130 -40.66 18.39 21.83
CA LEU A 130 -39.35 17.79 22.08
C LEU A 130 -38.42 17.87 20.87
N GLY A 131 -38.95 17.91 19.64
CA GLY A 131 -38.14 18.09 18.43
C GLY A 131 -37.60 19.51 18.29
N THR A 132 -38.37 20.52 18.66
CA THR A 132 -37.91 21.91 18.71
C THR A 132 -36.92 22.12 19.82
N VAL A 133 -37.19 21.63 21.04
CA VAL A 133 -36.24 21.67 22.17
C VAL A 133 -34.91 20.99 21.83
N GLU A 134 -34.94 19.83 21.18
CA GLU A 134 -33.72 19.14 20.72
C GLU A 134 -32.87 20.01 19.78
N ASN A 135 -33.52 20.70 18.83
CA ASN A 135 -32.82 21.59 17.91
C ASN A 135 -32.35 22.89 18.59
N MET A 136 -33.10 23.40 19.58
CA MET A 136 -32.69 24.54 20.41
C MET A 136 -31.44 24.22 21.23
N LEU A 137 -31.41 23.06 21.92
CA LEU A 137 -30.20 22.60 22.60
C LEU A 137 -29.03 22.43 21.62
N ARG A 138 -29.30 22.07 20.35
CA ARG A 138 -28.27 21.91 19.32
C ARG A 138 -27.68 23.21 18.77
N HIS A 139 -28.46 24.29 18.72
CA HIS A 139 -28.06 25.52 18.01
C HIS A 139 -28.02 26.78 18.89
N LEU A 140 -28.78 26.83 19.99
CA LEU A 140 -28.91 27.99 20.87
C LEU A 140 -28.24 27.80 22.23
N GLY A 141 -28.17 26.56 22.73
CA GLY A 141 -27.83 26.30 24.13
C GLY A 141 -26.44 26.79 24.60
N ALA A 142 -25.47 26.92 23.70
CA ALA A 142 -24.13 27.43 24.04
C ALA A 142 -24.05 28.97 24.03
N LEU A 143 -24.98 29.63 23.32
CA LEU A 143 -24.95 31.07 23.07
C LEU A 143 -25.82 31.86 24.06
N THR A 144 -26.68 31.18 24.82
CA THR A 144 -27.64 31.81 25.73
C THR A 144 -27.89 30.96 26.98
N PRO A 145 -26.98 30.98 27.98
CA PRO A 145 -27.09 30.12 29.16
C PRO A 145 -28.35 30.37 30.00
N GLY A 146 -28.91 31.59 29.97
CA GLY A 146 -30.15 31.94 30.69
C GLY A 146 -31.40 31.16 30.26
N LEU A 147 -31.38 30.52 29.09
CA LEU A 147 -32.49 29.72 28.56
C LEU A 147 -32.48 28.25 29.02
N LEU A 148 -31.32 27.75 29.47
CA LEU A 148 -31.13 26.35 29.83
C LEU A 148 -32.03 25.87 30.99
N PRO A 149 -32.25 26.66 32.08
CA PRO A 149 -33.14 26.25 33.18
C PRO A 149 -34.59 26.07 32.72
N ALA A 150 -35.09 26.95 31.86
CA ALA A 150 -36.46 26.88 31.33
C ALA A 150 -36.66 25.65 30.43
N LEU A 151 -35.66 25.30 29.61
CA LEU A 151 -35.66 24.09 28.79
C LEU A 151 -35.59 22.82 29.64
N LEU A 152 -34.74 22.81 30.69
CA LEU A 152 -34.63 21.69 31.61
C LEU A 152 -35.94 21.46 32.37
N LYS A 153 -36.57 22.53 32.87
CA LYS A 153 -37.88 22.49 33.52
C LYS A 153 -38.97 21.92 32.61
N LEU A 154 -39.00 22.32 31.33
CA LEU A 154 -39.92 21.74 30.34
C LEU A 154 -39.65 20.25 30.12
N LEU A 155 -38.38 19.83 29.98
CA LEU A 155 -38.02 18.42 29.81
C LEU A 155 -38.44 17.58 31.03
N VAL A 156 -38.16 18.05 32.25
CA VAL A 156 -38.57 17.38 33.49
C VAL A 156 -40.09 17.33 33.63
N ALA A 157 -40.81 18.39 33.26
CA ALA A 157 -42.26 18.40 33.23
C ALA A 157 -42.81 17.36 32.24
N VAL A 158 -42.29 17.28 31.00
CA VAL A 158 -42.73 16.26 30.02
C VAL A 158 -42.38 14.85 30.48
N ALA A 159 -41.22 14.63 31.13
CA ALA A 159 -40.85 13.34 31.71
C ALA A 159 -41.84 12.90 32.80
N THR A 160 -42.16 13.82 33.72
CA THR A 160 -43.12 13.60 34.81
C THR A 160 -44.52 13.35 34.27
N TYR A 161 -44.94 14.12 33.26
CA TYR A 161 -46.22 13.98 32.58
C TYR A 161 -46.37 12.60 31.93
N ALA A 162 -45.35 12.15 31.20
CA ALA A 162 -45.32 10.81 30.61
C ALA A 162 -45.30 9.72 31.69
N GLY A 163 -44.58 9.93 32.80
CA GLY A 163 -44.53 9.03 33.96
C GLY A 163 -45.89 8.88 34.66
N ALA A 164 -46.61 9.98 34.87
CA ALA A 164 -47.92 10.02 35.49
C ALA A 164 -48.96 9.25 34.64
N ILE A 165 -48.99 9.46 33.31
CA ILE A 165 -49.86 8.71 32.39
C ILE A 165 -49.55 7.20 32.45
N LEU A 166 -48.26 6.82 32.46
CA LEU A 166 -47.85 5.41 32.51
C LEU A 166 -48.08 4.75 33.87
N SER A 167 -48.19 5.53 34.95
CA SER A 167 -48.52 5.03 36.29
C SER A 167 -49.99 4.62 36.38
N GLN A 168 -50.87 5.25 35.58
CA GLN A 168 -52.29 4.90 35.45
C GLN A 168 -52.59 4.11 34.16
N LYS A 169 -51.64 3.26 33.73
CA LYS A 169 -51.70 2.51 32.46
C LYS A 169 -52.99 1.70 32.24
N ASP A 170 -53.64 1.25 33.31
CA ASP A 170 -54.84 0.40 33.23
C ASP A 170 -56.11 1.20 32.84
N ARG A 171 -56.05 2.53 32.95
CA ARG A 171 -57.13 3.47 32.58
C ARG A 171 -56.91 4.15 31.22
N VAL A 172 -55.84 3.80 30.49
CA VAL A 172 -55.41 4.46 29.25
C VAL A 172 -55.44 3.47 28.07
N VAL A 173 -55.89 3.92 26.90
CA VAL A 173 -55.97 3.09 25.69
C VAL A 173 -54.58 2.58 25.28
N ARG A 174 -54.46 1.29 24.93
CA ARG A 174 -53.18 0.62 24.59
C ARG A 174 -52.33 1.36 23.55
N ALA A 175 -52.95 1.97 22.54
CA ALA A 175 -52.26 2.75 21.50
C ALA A 175 -51.52 3.98 22.06
N VAL A 176 -52.06 4.60 23.10
CA VAL A 176 -51.44 5.75 23.78
C VAL A 176 -50.29 5.28 24.67
N ILE A 177 -50.42 4.14 25.35
CA ILE A 177 -49.35 3.58 26.21
C ILE A 177 -48.05 3.37 25.42
N GLY A 178 -48.14 2.80 24.21
CA GLY A 178 -46.97 2.61 23.34
C GLY A 178 -46.27 3.93 23.01
N ASN A 179 -47.04 4.92 22.55
CA ASN A 179 -46.52 6.24 22.20
C ASN A 179 -45.97 7.00 23.42
N THR A 180 -46.60 6.89 24.58
CA THR A 180 -46.10 7.51 25.83
C THR A 180 -44.80 6.87 26.32
N ARG A 181 -44.59 5.56 26.12
CA ARG A 181 -43.28 4.91 26.40
C ARG A 181 -42.19 5.46 25.48
N VAL A 182 -42.49 5.67 24.21
CA VAL A 182 -41.56 6.28 23.24
C VAL A 182 -41.29 7.74 23.61
N LEU A 183 -42.32 8.49 24.02
CA LEU A 183 -42.17 9.86 24.53
C LEU A 183 -41.22 9.90 25.73
N ARG A 184 -41.46 9.08 26.77
CA ARG A 184 -40.59 8.99 27.95
C ARG A 184 -39.15 8.63 27.56
N SER A 185 -38.96 7.65 26.68
CA SER A 185 -37.63 7.28 26.18
C SER A 185 -36.93 8.44 25.48
N ARG A 186 -37.66 9.25 24.71
CA ARG A 186 -37.10 10.39 24.00
C ARG A 186 -36.72 11.53 24.95
N VAL A 187 -37.58 11.85 25.92
CA VAL A 187 -37.28 12.89 26.92
C VAL A 187 -36.04 12.52 27.74
N ILE A 188 -35.94 11.27 28.23
CA ILE A 188 -34.76 10.81 28.97
C ILE A 188 -33.49 10.96 28.12
N SER A 189 -33.56 10.63 26.83
CA SER A 189 -32.43 10.81 25.92
C SER A 189 -32.03 12.28 25.72
N LEU A 190 -32.99 13.21 25.73
CA LEU A 190 -32.71 14.64 25.62
C LEU A 190 -32.12 15.20 26.92
N VAL A 191 -32.60 14.73 28.08
CA VAL A 191 -31.97 15.03 29.37
C VAL A 191 -30.55 14.47 29.40
N SER A 192 -30.30 13.24 28.95
CA SER A 192 -28.93 12.71 28.80
C SER A 192 -28.05 13.63 27.94
N GLN A 193 -28.54 14.06 26.76
CA GLN A 193 -27.80 14.97 25.89
C GLN A 193 -27.52 16.33 26.55
N PHE A 194 -28.42 16.80 27.43
CA PHE A 194 -28.20 18.03 28.19
C PHE A 194 -26.98 17.88 29.12
N PHE A 195 -26.90 16.78 29.88
CA PHE A 195 -25.74 16.48 30.74
C PHE A 195 -24.42 16.29 29.95
N GLU A 196 -24.50 15.76 28.73
CA GLU A 196 -23.35 15.53 27.83
C GLU A 196 -22.86 16.78 27.09
N ARG A 197 -23.69 17.81 26.96
CA ARG A 197 -23.36 18.98 26.14
C ARG A 197 -23.05 20.23 26.96
N PHE A 198 -23.67 20.37 28.13
CA PHE A 198 -23.58 21.59 28.96
C PHE A 198 -22.84 21.31 30.27
N HIS A 199 -21.55 21.00 30.15
CA HIS A 199 -20.69 20.65 31.29
C HIS A 199 -20.51 21.79 32.31
N THR A 200 -20.65 23.04 31.86
CA THR A 200 -20.53 24.26 32.66
C THR A 200 -21.82 24.68 33.36
N TYR A 201 -22.96 24.01 33.10
CA TYR A 201 -24.23 24.34 33.75
C TYR A 201 -24.18 24.05 35.25
N GLU A 202 -24.66 24.98 36.07
CA GLU A 202 -24.72 24.83 37.53
C GLU A 202 -26.07 24.25 37.94
N PHE A 203 -26.14 22.92 38.11
CA PHE A 203 -27.33 22.27 38.61
C PHE A 203 -27.53 22.58 40.10
N THR A 204 -28.74 23.03 40.43
CA THR A 204 -29.20 23.16 41.81
C THR A 204 -29.62 21.79 42.38
N SER A 205 -29.62 21.66 43.71
CA SER A 205 -30.08 20.43 44.36
C SER A 205 -31.53 20.10 44.00
N GLU A 206 -32.39 21.11 43.88
CA GLU A 206 -33.80 20.98 43.55
C GLU A 206 -34.04 20.47 42.11
N GLU A 207 -33.23 20.90 41.14
CA GLU A 207 -33.28 20.38 39.77
C GLU A 207 -32.87 18.92 39.69
N ILE A 208 -31.81 18.53 40.40
CA ILE A 208 -31.36 17.13 40.49
C ILE A 208 -32.45 16.28 41.15
N ASP A 209 -33.02 16.73 42.26
CA ASP A 209 -34.10 16.02 42.94
C ASP A 209 -35.33 15.85 42.04
N ALA A 210 -35.72 16.90 41.30
CA ALA A 210 -36.82 16.84 40.34
C ALA A 210 -36.56 15.83 39.19
N ILE A 211 -35.32 15.75 38.68
CA ILE A 211 -34.92 14.75 37.68
C ILE A 211 -35.05 13.33 38.24
N PHE A 212 -34.54 13.11 39.46
CA PHE A 212 -34.56 11.80 40.09
C PHE A 212 -35.98 11.34 40.41
N GLU A 213 -36.82 12.24 40.92
CA GLU A 213 -38.23 12.03 41.20
C GLU A 213 -39.08 11.80 39.94
N SER A 214 -38.77 12.47 38.83
CA SER A 214 -39.56 12.37 37.60
C SER A 214 -39.37 11.05 36.85
N PHE A 215 -38.14 10.53 36.73
CA PHE A 215 -37.90 9.31 35.93
C PHE A 215 -36.85 8.33 36.45
N VAL A 216 -36.00 8.67 37.43
CA VAL A 216 -34.98 7.74 37.96
C VAL A 216 -35.62 6.79 38.99
N TRP A 217 -36.16 7.31 40.09
CA TRP A 217 -36.77 6.47 41.14
C TRP A 217 -37.94 5.62 40.66
N PRO A 218 -38.86 6.09 39.80
CA PRO A 218 -39.96 5.25 39.29
C PRO A 218 -39.50 4.06 38.43
N GLN A 219 -38.26 4.09 37.91
CA GLN A 219 -37.72 3.09 37.00
C GLN A 219 -36.59 2.25 37.62
N LEU A 220 -35.93 2.74 38.67
CA LEU A 220 -34.79 2.09 39.29
C LEU A 220 -35.13 0.72 39.91
N PRO A 221 -36.24 0.52 40.66
CA PRO A 221 -36.61 -0.80 41.18
C PRO A 221 -36.91 -1.83 40.09
N ARG A 222 -37.41 -1.36 38.93
CA ARG A 222 -37.75 -2.22 37.78
C ARG A 222 -36.54 -2.52 36.89
N LEU A 223 -35.35 -2.05 37.25
CA LEU A 223 -34.15 -2.25 36.44
C LEU A 223 -33.69 -3.71 36.44
N ALA A 224 -33.82 -4.41 37.58
CA ALA A 224 -33.45 -5.82 37.74
C ALA A 224 -34.34 -6.77 36.91
N GLU A 225 -35.63 -6.45 36.76
CA GLU A 225 -36.61 -7.21 35.96
C GLU A 225 -36.33 -7.17 34.44
N LEU A 226 -35.39 -6.33 34.00
CA LEU A 226 -35.09 -6.09 32.58
C LEU A 226 -33.89 -6.87 32.04
N ALA A 227 -33.19 -7.66 32.88
CA ALA A 227 -31.93 -8.33 32.55
C ALA A 227 -31.97 -9.18 31.26
N GLY A 228 -33.11 -9.83 30.96
CA GLY A 228 -33.29 -10.69 29.78
C GLY A 228 -33.62 -9.98 28.46
N LYS A 229 -33.70 -8.64 28.39
CA LYS A 229 -34.02 -7.91 27.15
C LYS A 229 -32.77 -7.57 26.34
N GLN A 230 -32.81 -7.77 25.02
CA GLN A 230 -31.65 -7.53 24.13
C GLN A 230 -31.21 -6.06 23.97
N LYS A 231 -32.06 -5.08 24.30
CA LYS A 231 -31.77 -3.65 24.09
C LYS A 231 -31.59 -2.88 25.41
N PRO A 232 -30.54 -2.04 25.54
CA PRO A 232 -30.31 -1.26 26.75
C PRO A 232 -31.41 -0.22 26.97
N ASN A 233 -31.89 -0.14 28.21
CA ASN A 233 -32.92 0.80 28.66
C ASN A 233 -32.40 2.25 28.57
N PRO A 234 -33.22 3.24 28.16
CA PRO A 234 -32.90 4.67 28.28
C PRO A 234 -32.33 5.10 29.63
N LEU A 235 -32.78 4.52 30.75
CA LEU A 235 -32.21 4.80 32.07
C LEU A 235 -30.75 4.36 32.19
N LEU A 236 -30.39 3.20 31.63
CA LEU A 236 -29.02 2.70 31.65
C LEU A 236 -28.12 3.54 30.74
N LYS A 237 -28.65 4.02 29.61
CA LYS A 237 -27.96 5.00 28.75
C LYS A 237 -27.73 6.33 29.48
N PHE A 238 -28.69 6.77 30.28
CA PHE A 238 -28.52 7.96 31.12
C PHE A 238 -27.38 7.79 32.13
N PHE A 239 -27.31 6.66 32.85
CA PHE A 239 -26.17 6.38 33.72
C PHE A 239 -24.83 6.28 32.98
N LEU A 240 -24.81 5.72 31.76
CA LEU A 240 -23.63 5.74 30.90
C LEU A 240 -23.19 7.16 30.53
N THR A 241 -24.14 8.07 30.29
CA THR A 241 -23.81 9.47 30.04
C THR A 241 -23.25 10.14 31.29
N LEU A 242 -23.85 9.91 32.47
CA LEU A 242 -23.33 10.44 33.74
C LEU A 242 -21.93 9.92 34.05
N SER A 243 -21.63 8.66 33.74
CA SER A 243 -20.31 8.08 34.01
C SER A 243 -19.20 8.65 33.12
N ARG A 244 -19.49 9.42 32.07
CA ARG A 244 -18.47 10.03 31.20
C ARG A 244 -17.85 11.30 31.78
N ASN A 245 -18.48 11.91 32.79
CA ASN A 245 -17.98 13.14 33.40
C ASN A 245 -17.83 12.96 34.94
N PRO A 246 -16.60 13.12 35.49
CA PRO A 246 -16.33 12.96 36.92
C PRO A 246 -17.23 13.78 37.84
N ARG A 247 -17.66 14.98 37.42
CA ARG A 247 -18.53 15.88 38.20
C ARG A 247 -19.85 15.22 38.62
N TYR A 248 -20.31 14.22 37.87
CA TYR A 248 -21.59 13.55 38.12
C TYR A 248 -21.44 12.24 38.92
N PHE A 249 -20.23 11.85 39.33
CA PHE A 249 -20.02 10.60 40.09
C PHE A 249 -20.76 10.58 41.42
N VAL A 250 -20.91 11.74 42.07
CA VAL A 250 -21.70 11.93 43.31
C VAL A 250 -23.14 11.43 43.15
N LEU A 251 -23.73 11.51 41.95
CA LEU A 251 -25.10 11.07 41.69
C LEU A 251 -25.28 9.55 41.81
N PHE A 252 -24.21 8.77 41.68
CA PHE A 252 -24.24 7.33 41.91
C PHE A 252 -24.31 6.96 43.40
N ALA A 253 -23.93 7.88 44.29
CA ALA A 253 -24.03 7.76 45.75
C ALA A 253 -25.32 8.33 46.36
N LYS A 254 -26.20 8.91 45.53
CA LYS A 254 -27.49 9.44 45.99
C LYS A 254 -28.42 8.30 46.41
N TYR A 255 -29.19 8.50 47.48
CA TYR A 255 -30.25 7.59 47.93
C TYR A 255 -31.60 8.31 48.00
N LYS A 256 -32.69 7.56 47.96
CA LYS A 256 -34.05 8.13 48.12
C LYS A 256 -34.31 8.42 49.60
N ALA A 257 -34.74 9.64 49.94
CA ALA A 257 -34.96 10.06 51.33
C ALA A 257 -35.86 9.12 52.14
N ASP A 258 -36.92 8.58 51.51
CA ASP A 258 -37.86 7.64 52.15
C ASP A 258 -37.34 6.20 52.24
N ASP A 259 -36.35 5.84 51.43
CA ASP A 259 -35.82 4.47 51.32
C ASP A 259 -34.32 4.48 51.00
N PRO A 260 -33.45 4.42 52.04
CA PRO A 260 -32.00 4.40 51.89
C PRO A 260 -31.45 3.19 51.11
N SER A 261 -32.25 2.14 50.89
CA SER A 261 -31.84 0.98 50.08
C SER A 261 -31.90 1.25 48.58
N LEU A 262 -32.71 2.23 48.15
CA LEU A 262 -32.85 2.64 46.76
C LEU A 262 -31.76 3.65 46.38
N SER A 263 -30.67 3.13 45.84
CA SER A 263 -29.57 3.92 45.29
C SER A 263 -29.12 3.36 43.93
N PRO A 264 -28.66 4.21 42.98
CA PRO A 264 -28.28 3.78 41.64
C PRO A 264 -27.19 2.69 41.63
N LEU A 265 -26.14 2.86 42.44
CA LEU A 265 -24.96 2.00 42.40
C LEU A 265 -25.24 0.56 42.91
N PRO A 266 -25.92 0.36 44.05
CA PRO A 266 -26.40 -0.97 44.47
C PRO A 266 -27.34 -1.63 43.46
N CYS A 267 -28.21 -0.86 42.79
CA CYS A 267 -29.10 -1.40 41.78
C CYS A 267 -28.35 -1.87 40.52
N LEU A 268 -27.36 -1.11 40.05
CA LEU A 268 -26.48 -1.52 38.94
C LEU A 268 -25.65 -2.76 39.31
N ALA A 269 -25.19 -2.87 40.56
CA ALA A 269 -24.51 -4.05 41.06
C ALA A 269 -25.44 -5.28 41.09
N SER A 270 -26.69 -5.13 41.54
CA SER A 270 -27.68 -6.22 41.54
C SER A 270 -28.00 -6.74 40.12
N LEU A 271 -27.92 -5.87 39.10
CA LEU A 271 -28.12 -6.25 37.71
C LEU A 271 -26.95 -7.10 37.18
N LEU A 272 -25.71 -6.81 37.63
CA LEU A 272 -24.54 -7.65 37.35
C LEU A 272 -24.62 -9.03 38.03
N SER A 273 -25.35 -9.12 39.14
CA SER A 273 -25.58 -10.38 39.86
C SER A 273 -26.59 -11.32 39.18
N ASN A 274 -27.29 -10.89 38.12
CA ASN A 274 -28.30 -11.69 37.43
C ASN A 274 -27.68 -12.64 36.37
N ARG A 275 -28.12 -13.91 36.35
CA ARG A 275 -27.54 -14.97 35.50
C ARG A 275 -27.91 -14.85 34.02
N ASP A 276 -29.05 -14.22 33.70
CA ASP A 276 -29.61 -14.17 32.33
C ASP A 276 -29.42 -12.79 31.66
N ILE A 277 -28.30 -12.11 31.91
CA ILE A 277 -28.05 -10.77 31.37
C ILE A 277 -27.64 -10.79 29.90
N SER A 278 -28.26 -9.91 29.08
CA SER A 278 -27.87 -9.75 27.67
C SER A 278 -26.43 -9.20 27.53
N PRO A 279 -25.64 -9.66 26.53
CA PRO A 279 -24.26 -9.19 26.32
C PRO A 279 -24.17 -7.68 26.03
N SER A 280 -25.21 -7.07 25.44
CA SER A 280 -25.26 -5.64 25.17
C SER A 280 -25.38 -4.80 26.46
N ILE A 281 -26.17 -5.29 27.42
CA ILE A 281 -26.36 -4.68 28.74
C ILE A 281 -25.10 -4.88 29.58
N LEU A 282 -24.52 -6.10 29.57
CA LEU A 282 -23.26 -6.39 30.24
C LEU A 282 -22.15 -5.45 29.77
N LYS A 283 -21.97 -5.29 28.46
CA LYS A 283 -20.97 -4.36 27.90
C LYS A 283 -21.17 -2.92 28.42
N MET A 284 -22.41 -2.44 28.48
CA MET A 284 -22.73 -1.09 28.96
C MET A 284 -22.44 -0.91 30.44
N LEU A 285 -22.82 -1.88 31.29
CA LEU A 285 -22.51 -1.87 32.72
C LEU A 285 -21.00 -1.88 32.98
N LEU A 286 -20.26 -2.67 32.21
CA LEU A 286 -18.80 -2.71 32.28
C LEU A 286 -18.17 -1.39 31.88
N THR A 287 -18.72 -0.70 30.87
CA THR A 287 -18.26 0.65 30.49
C THR A 287 -18.55 1.68 31.58
N ILE A 288 -19.73 1.62 32.23
CA ILE A 288 -20.06 2.51 33.35
C ILE A 288 -19.06 2.34 34.48
N ILE A 289 -18.79 1.09 34.88
CA ILE A 289 -17.84 0.77 35.95
C ILE A 289 -16.42 1.20 35.58
N ASP A 290 -15.99 0.94 34.34
CA ASP A 290 -14.65 1.33 33.90
C ASP A 290 -14.48 2.85 33.95
N ASN A 291 -15.43 3.63 33.44
CA ASN A 291 -15.34 5.09 33.49
C ASN A 291 -15.27 5.65 34.92
N ILE A 292 -16.07 5.09 35.85
CA ILE A 292 -16.04 5.48 37.26
C ILE A 292 -14.66 5.19 37.90
N LEU A 293 -13.97 4.16 37.42
CA LEU A 293 -12.66 3.75 37.95
C LEU A 293 -11.47 4.44 37.26
N THR A 294 -11.62 4.86 36.01
CA THR A 294 -10.49 5.36 35.20
C THR A 294 -10.39 6.88 35.16
N LEU A 295 -11.51 7.60 35.19
CA LEU A 295 -11.50 9.05 35.02
C LEU A 295 -11.20 9.76 36.34
N ARG A 296 -10.20 10.66 36.35
CA ARG A 296 -9.85 11.48 37.53
C ARG A 296 -10.69 12.75 37.56
N GLU A 297 -10.83 13.35 38.74
CA GLU A 297 -11.47 14.67 38.93
C GLU A 297 -10.61 15.81 38.34
N GLY A 298 -10.36 15.78 37.03
CA GLY A 298 -9.44 16.68 36.33
C GLY A 298 -9.28 16.39 34.84
N ASP A 299 -9.57 15.15 34.40
CA ASP A 299 -9.39 14.70 33.01
C ASP A 299 -10.54 15.10 32.05
N GLY A 300 -11.46 15.97 32.47
CA GLY A 300 -12.41 16.55 31.53
C GLY A 300 -11.64 17.52 30.65
N ASP A 301 -11.50 17.16 29.37
CA ASP A 301 -10.76 17.84 28.29
C ASP A 301 -10.06 19.14 28.72
N ASP A 302 -8.73 19.18 28.53
CA ASP A 302 -7.96 20.42 28.43
C ASP A 302 -8.60 21.30 27.33
N ASP A 303 -9.65 22.03 27.69
CA ASP A 303 -10.31 22.98 26.83
C ASP A 303 -9.39 24.18 26.73
N ALA A 304 -8.69 24.20 25.61
CA ALA A 304 -8.19 25.39 24.95
C ALA A 304 -9.34 26.37 24.65
N GLU A 305 -10.04 26.89 25.66
CA GLU A 305 -10.97 28.02 25.56
C GLU A 305 -11.53 28.41 26.95
N GLY A 306 -10.72 29.06 27.79
CA GLY A 306 -11.12 30.11 28.76
C GLY A 306 -12.37 29.98 29.68
N GLY A 307 -13.04 28.84 29.80
CA GLY A 307 -14.27 28.67 30.57
C GLY A 307 -14.00 28.42 32.06
N LYS A 308 -14.65 29.20 32.96
CA LYS A 308 -14.62 28.94 34.41
C LYS A 308 -15.15 27.52 34.69
N ARG A 309 -14.37 26.69 35.39
CA ARG A 309 -14.80 25.36 35.85
C ARG A 309 -15.96 25.51 36.82
N ALA A 310 -17.10 24.88 36.51
CA ALA A 310 -18.27 24.91 37.37
C ALA A 310 -17.99 24.24 38.73
N PRO A 311 -18.57 24.75 39.84
CA PRO A 311 -18.34 24.23 41.19
C PRO A 311 -18.78 22.76 41.34
N PRO A 312 -18.28 22.06 42.39
CA PRO A 312 -18.71 20.71 42.72
C PRO A 312 -20.22 20.63 42.89
N LEU A 313 -20.81 19.53 42.43
CA LEU A 313 -22.26 19.35 42.42
C LEU A 313 -22.79 19.25 43.86
N VAL A 314 -23.71 20.14 44.24
CA VAL A 314 -24.37 20.11 45.55
C VAL A 314 -25.57 19.18 45.47
N VAL A 315 -25.51 18.06 46.21
CA VAL A 315 -26.55 17.01 46.16
C VAL A 315 -27.03 16.67 47.57
N CYS A 316 -28.34 16.73 47.79
CA CYS A 316 -28.98 16.26 49.01
C CYS A 316 -29.00 14.72 49.07
N HIS A 317 -28.91 14.13 50.27
CA HIS A 317 -29.03 12.69 50.49
C HIS A 317 -27.98 11.84 49.74
N CYS A 318 -26.69 12.07 50.02
CA CYS A 318 -25.56 11.27 49.52
C CYS A 318 -24.79 10.59 50.66
N PHE A 319 -24.16 9.45 50.39
CA PHE A 319 -23.24 8.81 51.35
C PHE A 319 -21.98 9.66 51.56
N ASP A 320 -21.50 9.74 52.81
CA ASP A 320 -20.20 10.31 53.13
C ASP A 320 -19.09 9.31 52.73
N VAL A 321 -18.34 9.68 51.70
CA VAL A 321 -17.28 8.86 51.10
C VAL A 321 -15.99 8.95 51.93
N GLU A 322 -15.74 10.07 52.62
CA GLU A 322 -14.53 10.31 53.41
C GLU A 322 -14.58 9.56 54.75
N ALA A 323 -15.73 9.55 55.42
CA ALA A 323 -15.92 8.75 56.63
C ALA A 323 -15.67 7.24 56.42
N ARG A 324 -15.96 6.72 55.21
CA ARG A 324 -15.74 5.31 54.85
C ARG A 324 -14.29 4.98 54.49
N ARG A 325 -13.52 5.94 54.01
CA ARG A 325 -12.08 5.77 53.73
C ARG A 325 -11.33 5.33 54.99
N SER A 326 -11.63 5.98 56.11
CA SER A 326 -11.03 5.70 57.42
C SER A 326 -11.31 4.28 57.90
N THR A 327 -12.47 3.71 57.56
CA THR A 327 -12.82 2.32 57.90
C THR A 327 -12.14 1.26 57.01
N ALA A 328 -11.62 1.63 55.84
CA ALA A 328 -11.00 0.72 54.88
C ALA A 328 -9.46 0.61 54.99
N GLY A 329 -8.83 1.39 55.89
CA GLY A 329 -7.40 1.29 56.19
C GLY A 329 -6.45 1.66 55.02
N LEU A 330 -6.90 2.50 54.09
CA LEU A 330 -6.08 2.97 52.96
C LEU A 330 -5.24 4.20 53.36
N PRO A 331 -3.95 4.28 52.99
CA PRO A 331 -3.10 5.43 53.29
C PRO A 331 -3.62 6.73 52.64
N GLU A 332 -3.31 7.88 53.26
CA GLU A 332 -3.51 9.20 52.64
C GLU A 332 -2.64 9.32 51.39
N PRO A 333 -3.13 9.87 50.26
CA PRO A 333 -2.34 10.00 49.06
C PRO A 333 -1.44 11.24 49.22
N PRO A 334 -0.27 11.28 48.59
CA PRO A 334 0.68 12.38 48.78
C PRO A 334 0.19 13.76 48.30
N ASP A 335 -0.86 13.86 47.46
CA ASP A 335 -1.20 15.11 46.75
C ASP A 335 -2.66 15.59 46.85
N GLY A 336 -3.49 15.09 47.78
CA GLY A 336 -4.83 15.66 48.03
C GLY A 336 -5.87 15.55 46.89
N GLU A 337 -5.50 15.09 45.70
CA GLU A 337 -6.42 14.83 44.59
C GLU A 337 -7.01 13.42 44.72
N HIS A 338 -8.26 13.32 45.16
CA HIS A 338 -8.94 12.03 45.30
C HIS A 338 -9.65 11.63 44.00
N SER A 339 -9.48 10.36 43.60
CA SER A 339 -10.43 9.70 42.68
C SER A 339 -11.65 9.29 43.49
N TYR A 340 -12.60 10.22 43.63
CA TYR A 340 -13.90 10.00 44.28
C TYR A 340 -14.61 8.74 43.73
N GLY A 341 -14.42 8.44 42.43
CA GLY A 341 -14.93 7.25 41.74
C GLY A 341 -14.42 5.90 42.27
N ALA A 342 -13.13 5.80 42.63
CA ALA A 342 -12.58 4.57 43.20
C ALA A 342 -13.09 4.32 44.64
N LEU A 343 -13.26 5.39 45.43
CA LEU A 343 -13.80 5.31 46.79
C LEU A 343 -15.29 4.94 46.80
N LEU A 344 -16.07 5.39 45.80
CA LEU A 344 -17.47 5.00 45.58
C LEU A 344 -17.65 3.49 45.36
N MET A 345 -16.65 2.79 44.83
CA MET A 345 -16.73 1.36 44.48
C MET A 345 -16.30 0.41 45.62
N LEU A 346 -15.60 0.91 46.65
CA LEU A 346 -15.21 0.12 47.83
C LEU A 346 -16.38 -0.59 48.54
N PRO A 347 -17.56 0.04 48.75
CA PRO A 347 -18.71 -0.61 49.41
C PRO A 347 -19.32 -1.76 48.61
N ILE A 348 -19.13 -1.81 47.28
CA ILE A 348 -19.63 -2.92 46.45
C ILE A 348 -18.87 -4.21 46.75
N SER A 349 -17.60 -4.12 47.16
CA SER A 349 -16.79 -5.30 47.53
C SER A 349 -17.34 -6.07 48.73
N GLY A 350 -18.02 -5.39 49.67
CA GLY A 350 -18.68 -6.00 50.82
C GLY A 350 -20.08 -6.56 50.54
N LEU A 351 -20.71 -6.17 49.42
CA LEU A 351 -22.02 -6.67 48.99
C LEU A 351 -21.93 -7.96 48.16
N LEU A 352 -20.72 -8.33 47.73
CA LEU A 352 -20.45 -9.53 46.94
C LEU A 352 -20.11 -10.69 47.87
N THR A 353 -21.13 -11.35 48.40
CA THR A 353 -20.98 -12.48 49.34
C THR A 353 -20.76 -13.83 48.64
N ASN A 354 -20.65 -13.87 47.30
CA ASN A 354 -20.65 -15.11 46.54
C ASN A 354 -19.31 -15.38 45.83
N SER A 355 -18.64 -16.48 46.19
CA SER A 355 -17.34 -16.92 45.64
C SER A 355 -17.28 -16.98 44.11
N LEU A 356 -18.37 -17.29 43.41
CA LEU A 356 -18.38 -17.39 41.94
C LEU A 356 -18.36 -16.01 41.27
N GLN A 357 -18.89 -15.00 41.96
CA GLN A 357 -19.04 -13.64 41.45
C GLN A 357 -17.76 -12.81 41.66
N CYS A 358 -17.05 -13.04 42.77
CA CYS A 358 -15.71 -12.48 42.98
C CYS A 358 -14.72 -12.93 41.89
N ALA A 359 -14.85 -14.17 41.41
CA ALA A 359 -14.05 -14.70 40.31
C ALA A 359 -14.39 -14.06 38.95
N GLU A 360 -15.66 -13.85 38.62
CA GLU A 360 -16.05 -13.14 37.39
C GLU A 360 -15.67 -11.65 37.43
N LEU A 361 -15.80 -10.99 38.58
CA LEU A 361 -15.41 -9.59 38.73
C LEU A 361 -13.88 -9.42 38.65
N ALA A 362 -13.11 -10.35 39.24
CA ALA A 362 -11.65 -10.41 39.08
C ALA A 362 -11.22 -10.71 37.63
N LYS A 363 -11.91 -11.63 36.95
CA LYS A 363 -11.70 -11.93 35.53
C LYS A 363 -12.01 -10.71 34.65
N LEU A 364 -13.04 -9.93 34.97
CA LEU A 364 -13.39 -8.68 34.30
C LEU A 364 -12.35 -7.58 34.54
N PHE A 365 -11.83 -7.43 35.77
CA PHE A 365 -10.71 -6.53 36.03
C PHE A 365 -9.49 -6.91 35.19
N VAL A 366 -9.14 -8.19 35.12
CA VAL A 366 -8.03 -8.72 34.30
C VAL A 366 -8.26 -8.53 32.79
N VAL A 367 -9.49 -8.67 32.30
CA VAL A 367 -9.84 -8.36 30.90
C VAL A 367 -9.74 -6.85 30.62
N GLY A 368 -10.11 -6.01 31.58
CA GLY A 368 -9.89 -4.55 31.54
C GLY A 368 -8.40 -4.22 31.41
N PHE A 369 -7.55 -4.82 32.23
CA PHE A 369 -6.08 -4.66 32.15
C PHE A 369 -5.49 -5.09 30.79
N LYS A 370 -6.02 -6.15 30.15
CA LYS A 370 -5.57 -6.58 28.80
C LYS A 370 -5.87 -5.55 27.70
N LYS A 371 -6.90 -4.70 27.86
CA LYS A 371 -7.21 -3.57 26.95
C LYS A 371 -6.39 -2.31 27.23
N LEU A 372 -5.84 -2.17 28.43
CA LEU A 372 -5.16 -0.96 28.95
C LEU A 372 -3.65 -0.91 28.68
N ARG A 373 -3.12 -1.69 27.73
CA ARG A 373 -1.70 -1.60 27.32
C ARG A 373 -1.31 -0.22 26.73
N SER A 374 -2.19 0.79 26.79
CA SER A 374 -2.06 2.10 26.15
C SER A 374 -2.36 3.35 27.00
N GLN A 375 -2.78 3.28 28.28
CA GLN A 375 -3.09 4.50 29.06
C GLN A 375 -2.73 4.41 30.56
N ALA A 376 -1.99 5.42 31.05
CA ALA A 376 -1.66 5.85 32.43
C ALA A 376 -1.39 4.80 33.55
N GLN A 377 -0.19 4.86 34.14
CA GLN A 377 0.29 3.95 35.22
C GLN A 377 -0.46 4.07 36.57
N ASP A 378 -1.16 5.18 36.84
CA ASP A 378 -1.81 5.43 38.14
C ASP A 378 -3.16 4.70 38.28
N SER A 379 -3.91 4.53 37.18
CA SER A 379 -5.17 3.77 37.15
C SER A 379 -4.93 2.29 37.46
N ASP A 380 -3.78 1.74 37.06
CA ASP A 380 -3.45 0.32 37.27
C ASP A 380 -3.28 -0.03 38.76
N GLN A 381 -2.72 0.89 39.56
CA GLN A 381 -2.47 0.67 40.98
C GLN A 381 -3.78 0.57 41.77
N GLN A 382 -4.75 1.44 41.47
CA GLN A 382 -6.05 1.46 42.14
C GLN A 382 -6.88 0.21 41.81
N LYS A 383 -6.84 -0.23 40.55
CA LYS A 383 -7.48 -1.48 40.12
C LYS A 383 -6.85 -2.69 40.82
N LEU A 384 -5.53 -2.75 40.95
CA LEU A 384 -4.85 -3.81 41.69
C LEU A 384 -5.11 -3.76 43.20
N ALA A 385 -5.21 -2.58 43.80
CA ALA A 385 -5.59 -2.42 45.20
C ALA A 385 -7.01 -2.95 45.46
N THR A 386 -7.93 -2.77 44.51
CA THR A 386 -9.28 -3.34 44.56
C THR A 386 -9.23 -4.87 44.51
N VAL A 387 -8.43 -5.45 43.60
CA VAL A 387 -8.24 -6.91 43.52
C VAL A 387 -7.59 -7.47 44.80
N LEU A 388 -6.63 -6.75 45.40
CA LEU A 388 -6.02 -7.10 46.68
C LEU A 388 -7.04 -7.14 47.81
N ASN A 389 -7.94 -6.17 47.89
CA ASN A 389 -8.99 -6.16 48.90
C ASN A 389 -10.01 -7.29 48.67
N LEU A 390 -10.35 -7.61 47.41
CA LEU A 390 -11.16 -8.78 47.09
C LEU A 390 -10.49 -10.10 47.52
N ALA A 391 -9.17 -10.24 47.37
CA ALA A 391 -8.43 -11.42 47.83
C ALA A 391 -8.50 -11.62 49.35
N LYS A 392 -8.60 -10.53 50.13
CA LYS A 392 -8.76 -10.59 51.60
C LYS A 392 -10.12 -11.13 52.02
N VAL A 393 -11.18 -10.87 51.24
CA VAL A 393 -12.57 -11.16 51.61
C VAL A 393 -13.11 -12.43 50.94
N ALA A 394 -12.64 -12.78 49.73
CA ALA A 394 -13.18 -13.90 48.96
C ALA A 394 -13.07 -15.27 49.67
N ASP A 395 -14.05 -16.16 49.49
CA ASP A 395 -14.01 -17.50 50.09
C ASP A 395 -12.92 -18.40 49.49
N ASN A 396 -12.70 -18.30 48.17
CA ASN A 396 -11.68 -19.06 47.43
C ASN A 396 -10.68 -18.08 46.75
N PRO A 397 -9.71 -17.53 47.49
CA PRO A 397 -8.81 -16.49 46.99
C PRO A 397 -7.80 -17.02 45.96
N ASP A 398 -7.57 -18.34 45.90
CA ASP A 398 -6.66 -19.03 44.98
C ASP A 398 -7.10 -19.02 43.51
N GLN A 399 -8.39 -18.78 43.23
CA GLN A 399 -8.87 -18.61 41.86
C GLN A 399 -8.35 -17.33 41.21
N LEU A 400 -8.02 -16.30 42.01
CA LEU A 400 -7.49 -15.01 41.53
C LEU A 400 -6.11 -15.18 40.88
N LEU A 401 -5.29 -16.12 41.37
CA LEU A 401 -3.92 -16.33 40.89
C LEU A 401 -3.85 -16.69 39.40
N GLY A 402 -4.82 -17.43 38.89
CA GLY A 402 -4.88 -17.78 37.46
C GLY A 402 -5.11 -16.57 36.56
N TYR A 403 -5.85 -15.58 37.05
CA TYR A 403 -6.16 -14.35 36.30
C TYR A 403 -5.06 -13.30 36.47
N THR A 404 -4.50 -13.14 37.67
CA THR A 404 -3.46 -12.15 37.95
C THR A 404 -2.08 -12.55 37.41
N ALA A 405 -1.82 -13.84 37.14
CA ALA A 405 -0.57 -14.32 36.57
C ALA A 405 -0.18 -13.59 35.26
N VAL A 406 -1.13 -13.38 34.36
CA VAL A 406 -0.88 -12.70 33.07
C VAL A 406 -0.45 -11.25 33.26
N LEU A 407 -0.86 -10.61 34.35
CA LEU A 407 -0.53 -9.22 34.65
C LEU A 407 0.96 -9.03 34.95
N PHE A 408 1.69 -10.06 35.39
CA PHE A 408 3.14 -9.97 35.52
C PHE A 408 3.84 -9.74 34.18
N SER A 409 3.30 -10.27 33.08
CA SER A 409 3.81 -9.92 31.75
C SER A 409 3.40 -8.49 31.38
N ALA A 410 2.16 -8.07 31.65
CA ALA A 410 1.63 -6.79 31.19
C ALA A 410 2.14 -5.55 31.97
N LEU A 411 2.36 -5.66 33.30
CA LEU A 411 2.62 -4.53 34.18
C LEU A 411 4.10 -4.42 34.57
N GLY A 412 4.70 -3.26 34.30
CA GLY A 412 6.11 -3.00 34.58
C GLY A 412 6.41 -2.03 35.73
N GLY A 413 5.42 -1.29 36.23
CA GLY A 413 5.61 -0.31 37.31
C GLY A 413 5.97 -0.98 38.65
N HIS A 414 6.89 -0.36 39.40
CA HIS A 414 7.35 -0.84 40.70
C HIS A 414 6.18 -1.08 41.67
N LEU A 415 5.30 -0.09 41.83
CA LEU A 415 4.16 -0.15 42.75
C LEU A 415 3.12 -1.19 42.32
N SER A 416 2.79 -1.25 41.03
CA SER A 416 1.85 -2.25 40.48
C SER A 416 2.36 -3.68 40.68
N ARG A 417 3.67 -3.91 40.51
CA ARG A 417 4.28 -5.22 40.78
C ARG A 417 4.30 -5.58 42.26
N ARG A 418 4.56 -4.59 43.14
CA ARG A 418 4.47 -4.79 44.58
C ARG A 418 3.05 -5.20 44.99
N LEU A 419 2.02 -4.54 44.48
CA LEU A 419 0.63 -4.89 44.74
C LEU A 419 0.28 -6.30 44.22
N LEU A 420 0.81 -6.71 43.05
CA LEU A 420 0.69 -8.08 42.57
C LEU A 420 1.36 -9.08 43.54
N CYS A 421 2.57 -8.79 44.03
CA CYS A 421 3.22 -9.63 45.04
C CYS A 421 2.39 -9.72 46.33
N ASP A 422 1.78 -8.61 46.76
CA ASP A 422 0.92 -8.57 47.93
C ASP A 422 -0.35 -9.42 47.76
N ILE A 423 -0.95 -9.46 46.55
CA ILE A 423 -2.07 -10.36 46.26
C ILE A 423 -1.66 -11.82 46.47
N TYR A 424 -0.52 -12.24 45.92
CA TYR A 424 -0.05 -13.62 46.07
C TYR A 424 0.32 -13.95 47.53
N ARG A 425 0.83 -12.98 48.29
CA ARG A 425 1.09 -13.12 49.73
C ARG A 425 -0.19 -13.35 50.52
N VAL A 426 -1.22 -12.51 50.33
CA VAL A 426 -2.53 -12.66 51.01
C VAL A 426 -3.17 -13.99 50.66
N VAL A 427 -3.08 -14.43 49.41
CA VAL A 427 -3.61 -15.73 48.99
C VAL A 427 -2.83 -16.88 49.67
N ALA A 428 -1.51 -16.78 49.78
CA ALA A 428 -0.69 -17.81 50.43
C ALA A 428 -0.90 -17.89 51.95
N GLU A 429 -1.17 -16.77 52.63
CA GLU A 429 -1.53 -16.73 54.05
C GLU A 429 -2.84 -17.49 54.32
N ARG A 430 -3.79 -17.43 53.38
CA ARG A 430 -5.09 -18.12 53.48
C ARG A 430 -5.05 -19.55 52.93
N VAL A 431 -4.21 -19.82 51.95
CA VAL A 431 -4.06 -21.13 51.28
C VAL A 431 -2.57 -21.52 51.28
N PRO A 432 -2.09 -22.25 52.31
CA PRO A 432 -0.67 -22.54 52.52
C PRO A 432 0.02 -23.28 51.35
N ARG A 433 -0.74 -23.99 50.50
CA ARG A 433 -0.23 -24.64 49.29
C ARG A 433 0.52 -23.69 48.35
N PHE A 434 0.19 -22.40 48.35
CA PHE A 434 0.82 -21.39 47.49
C PHE A 434 2.00 -20.64 48.16
N ALA A 435 2.42 -21.03 49.37
CA ALA A 435 3.50 -20.35 50.10
C ALA A 435 4.82 -20.33 49.32
N GLU A 436 5.21 -21.45 48.70
CA GLU A 436 6.44 -21.50 47.89
C GLU A 436 6.33 -20.64 46.62
N LEU A 437 5.15 -20.57 46.00
CA LEU A 437 4.90 -19.72 44.84
C LEU A 437 4.97 -18.22 45.23
N ALA A 438 4.37 -17.83 46.35
CA ALA A 438 4.42 -16.46 46.84
C ALA A 438 5.87 -16.04 47.18
N SER A 439 6.67 -16.95 47.76
CA SER A 439 8.10 -16.75 48.00
C SER A 439 8.88 -16.54 46.70
N PHE A 440 8.65 -17.36 45.69
CA PHE A 440 9.24 -17.19 44.35
C PHE A 440 8.90 -15.82 43.74
N ILE A 441 7.62 -15.45 43.75
CA ILE A 441 7.14 -14.18 43.19
C ILE A 441 7.77 -12.98 43.90
N ALA A 442 7.85 -13.02 45.24
CA ALA A 442 8.47 -11.97 46.04
C ALA A 442 9.96 -11.82 45.72
N LYS A 443 10.70 -12.93 45.57
CA LYS A 443 12.13 -12.92 45.24
C LYS A 443 12.40 -12.39 43.83
N VAL A 444 11.68 -12.89 42.81
CA VAL A 444 11.87 -12.50 41.41
C VAL A 444 11.46 -11.04 41.14
N ASN A 445 10.59 -10.48 41.96
CA ASN A 445 10.17 -9.07 41.89
C ASN A 445 10.83 -8.18 42.96
N SER A 446 11.88 -8.64 43.64
CA SER A 446 12.53 -7.90 44.72
C SER A 446 13.26 -6.63 44.22
N TRP A 447 13.21 -5.56 45.03
CA TRP A 447 13.87 -4.29 44.75
C TRP A 447 14.92 -3.98 45.82
N ASN A 448 15.93 -3.20 45.46
CA ASN A 448 17.02 -2.87 46.34
C ASN A 448 16.52 -1.90 47.43
N PRO A 449 16.56 -2.27 48.72
CA PRO A 449 16.05 -1.42 49.80
C PRO A 449 16.87 -0.13 49.98
N ARG A 450 18.12 -0.09 49.50
CA ARG A 450 19.00 1.10 49.56
C ARG A 450 18.82 2.03 48.35
N CYS A 451 18.31 1.50 47.24
CA CYS A 451 18.06 2.24 46.00
C CYS A 451 16.75 1.73 45.42
N ALA A 452 15.63 2.36 45.78
CA ALA A 452 14.28 1.89 45.46
C ALA A 452 14.01 1.77 43.95
N ASP A 453 14.79 2.48 43.13
CA ASP A 453 14.70 2.45 41.66
C ASP A 453 15.51 1.30 41.02
N GLU A 454 16.28 0.53 41.80
CA GLU A 454 17.11 -0.57 41.30
C GLU A 454 16.58 -1.97 41.72
N PRO A 455 16.56 -2.95 40.80
CA PRO A 455 16.34 -4.35 41.13
C PRO A 455 17.34 -4.91 42.15
N ASN A 456 16.89 -5.80 43.04
CA ASN A 456 17.80 -6.58 43.88
C ASN A 456 18.29 -7.83 43.12
N TYR A 457 19.39 -7.69 42.38
CA TYR A 457 19.92 -8.73 41.48
C TYR A 457 20.16 -10.08 42.16
N GLN A 458 20.77 -10.07 43.34
CA GLN A 458 21.11 -11.29 44.06
C GLN A 458 19.86 -12.06 44.49
N THR A 459 18.88 -11.36 45.08
CA THR A 459 17.63 -11.97 45.53
C THR A 459 16.79 -12.47 44.34
N ARG A 460 16.81 -11.75 43.21
CA ARG A 460 16.13 -12.18 41.98
C ARG A 460 16.77 -13.44 41.39
N LEU A 461 18.10 -13.52 41.32
CA LEU A 461 18.82 -14.72 40.86
C LEU A 461 18.52 -15.94 41.74
N GLU A 462 18.47 -15.77 43.06
CA GLU A 462 18.03 -16.82 43.98
C GLU A 462 16.57 -17.22 43.75
N GLY A 463 15.70 -16.26 43.45
CA GLY A 463 14.32 -16.51 43.05
C GLY A 463 14.22 -17.39 41.79
N PHE A 464 14.98 -17.07 40.72
CA PHE A 464 14.95 -17.88 39.50
C PHE A 464 15.44 -19.31 39.69
N LYS A 465 16.35 -19.57 40.64
CA LYS A 465 16.73 -20.94 41.00
C LYS A 465 15.58 -21.78 41.57
N MET A 466 14.55 -21.13 42.13
CA MET A 466 13.34 -21.81 42.65
C MET A 466 12.33 -22.17 41.54
N ALA A 467 12.43 -21.56 40.35
CA ALA A 467 11.45 -21.74 39.28
C ALA A 467 11.35 -23.19 38.79
N ALA A 468 12.48 -23.84 38.51
CA ALA A 468 12.49 -25.21 38.01
C ALA A 468 12.00 -26.24 39.04
N PRO A 469 12.47 -26.23 40.32
CA PRO A 469 11.90 -27.10 41.35
C PRO A 469 10.39 -26.95 41.53
N LEU A 470 9.87 -25.71 41.51
CA LEU A 470 8.44 -25.43 41.65
C LEU A 470 7.61 -26.07 40.54
N VAL A 471 8.06 -25.98 39.29
CA VAL A 471 7.36 -26.55 38.13
C VAL A 471 7.53 -28.07 38.06
N LEU A 472 8.72 -28.60 38.39
CA LEU A 472 8.95 -30.04 38.47
C LEU A 472 8.06 -30.70 39.53
N GLY A 473 7.78 -30.02 40.64
CA GLY A 473 6.81 -30.46 41.66
C GLY A 473 5.36 -30.55 41.17
N GLN A 474 5.03 -30.01 39.99
CA GLN A 474 3.70 -30.10 39.37
C GLN A 474 3.60 -31.24 38.34
N LYS A 475 4.64 -32.06 38.17
CA LYS A 475 4.68 -33.10 37.12
C LYS A 475 3.50 -34.07 37.20
N GLU A 476 3.20 -34.61 38.38
CA GLU A 476 2.14 -35.63 38.58
C GLU A 476 0.75 -35.03 38.85
N LYS A 477 0.68 -33.83 39.45
CA LYS A 477 -0.57 -33.13 39.77
C LYS A 477 -0.50 -31.69 39.28
N PRO A 478 -0.93 -31.42 38.03
CA PRO A 478 -0.76 -30.11 37.43
C PRO A 478 -1.60 -29.04 38.13
N ASP A 479 -0.94 -28.07 38.77
CA ASP A 479 -1.56 -26.79 39.09
C ASP A 479 -1.11 -25.72 38.09
N VAL A 480 -1.96 -25.51 37.08
CA VAL A 480 -1.73 -24.54 35.99
C VAL A 480 -1.42 -23.13 36.52
N ARG A 481 -1.94 -22.74 37.69
CA ARG A 481 -1.74 -21.39 38.23
C ARG A 481 -0.30 -21.13 38.64
N ILE A 482 0.38 -22.15 39.18
CA ILE A 482 1.79 -22.07 39.57
C ILE A 482 2.64 -21.88 38.31
N VAL A 483 2.41 -22.71 37.30
CA VAL A 483 3.19 -22.69 36.05
C VAL A 483 2.97 -21.41 35.26
N LEU A 484 1.73 -20.91 35.16
CA LEU A 484 1.45 -19.62 34.51
C LEU A 484 2.18 -18.46 35.20
N ALA A 485 2.17 -18.39 36.53
CA ALA A 485 2.84 -17.33 37.27
C ALA A 485 4.36 -17.35 37.03
N VAL A 486 4.97 -18.54 36.95
CA VAL A 486 6.39 -18.68 36.62
C VAL A 486 6.65 -18.26 35.17
N ILE A 487 5.86 -18.75 34.21
CA ILE A 487 6.00 -18.41 32.78
C ILE A 487 5.98 -16.88 32.59
N TYR A 488 4.95 -16.18 33.08
CA TYR A 488 4.81 -14.75 32.85
C TYR A 488 5.87 -13.90 33.55
N ASN A 489 6.42 -14.33 34.69
CA ASN A 489 7.53 -13.63 35.33
C ASN A 489 8.85 -13.85 34.56
N CYS A 490 9.12 -15.08 34.11
CA CYS A 490 10.29 -15.39 33.29
C CYS A 490 10.24 -14.67 31.93
N THR A 491 9.11 -14.75 31.21
CA THR A 491 8.94 -14.08 29.91
C THR A 491 8.97 -12.57 30.05
N TYR A 492 8.38 -12.02 31.13
CA TYR A 492 8.56 -10.61 31.44
C TYR A 492 10.03 -10.29 31.62
N THR A 493 10.81 -11.07 32.36
CA THR A 493 12.22 -10.75 32.62
C THR A 493 13.07 -10.77 31.35
N ILE A 494 12.81 -11.75 30.47
CA ILE A 494 13.40 -11.81 29.12
C ILE A 494 13.05 -10.55 28.31
N ARG A 495 11.80 -10.07 28.42
CA ARG A 495 11.32 -8.88 27.69
C ARG A 495 11.65 -7.54 28.39
N ALA A 496 11.72 -7.46 29.70
CA ALA A 496 11.68 -6.22 30.47
C ALA A 496 13.05 -5.65 30.81
N CYS A 497 14.12 -6.42 30.59
CA CYS A 497 15.42 -5.81 30.34
C CYS A 497 15.36 -4.76 29.21
N ILE A 498 14.32 -4.77 28.36
CA ILE A 498 14.04 -3.69 27.38
C ILE A 498 13.61 -2.37 28.04
N VAL A 499 12.88 -2.40 29.16
CA VAL A 499 12.33 -1.20 29.83
C VAL A 499 13.31 -0.62 30.86
N LEU A 500 14.04 -1.49 31.59
CA LEU A 500 15.02 -1.06 32.59
C LEU A 500 16.29 -0.45 31.96
N TYR A 501 16.69 -0.90 30.76
CA TYR A 501 17.83 -0.32 30.04
C TYR A 501 17.64 1.18 29.74
N ARG A 502 16.38 1.62 29.56
CA ARG A 502 16.03 3.03 29.28
C ARG A 502 16.24 3.93 30.51
N TYR A 503 16.22 3.40 31.73
CA TYR A 503 16.39 4.16 32.98
C TYR A 503 17.79 4.03 33.61
N ALA A 504 18.46 2.89 33.45
CA ALA A 504 19.71 2.60 34.17
C ALA A 504 20.92 2.29 33.28
N GLN A 505 20.77 2.16 31.96
CA GLN A 505 21.85 1.68 31.05
C GLN A 505 22.50 0.34 31.46
N VAL A 506 21.84 -0.46 32.31
CA VAL A 506 22.33 -1.78 32.73
C VAL A 506 21.62 -2.85 31.90
N ASP A 507 22.39 -3.60 31.11
CA ASP A 507 21.92 -4.76 30.35
C ASP A 507 22.21 -6.02 31.15
N ASP A 508 21.29 -6.46 32.02
CA ASP A 508 21.52 -7.64 32.85
C ASP A 508 21.28 -8.94 32.09
N LEU A 509 22.32 -9.36 31.36
CA LEU A 509 22.41 -10.67 30.71
C LEU A 509 22.14 -11.81 31.70
N ALA A 510 22.67 -11.73 32.93
CA ALA A 510 22.54 -12.79 33.94
C ALA A 510 21.09 -13.10 34.36
N LEU A 511 20.23 -12.08 34.50
CA LEU A 511 18.82 -12.29 34.85
C LEU A 511 18.01 -12.86 33.68
N ARG A 512 18.34 -12.46 32.44
CA ARG A 512 17.73 -13.02 31.24
C ARG A 512 18.12 -14.48 31.05
N ASP A 513 19.40 -14.80 31.20
CA ASP A 513 19.92 -16.16 31.12
C ASP A 513 19.30 -17.06 32.21
N ALA A 514 19.16 -16.55 33.45
CA ALA A 514 18.51 -17.29 34.53
C ALA A 514 17.02 -17.55 34.23
N ALA A 515 16.30 -16.57 33.68
CA ALA A 515 14.90 -16.72 33.30
C ALA A 515 14.71 -17.66 32.10
N SER A 516 15.59 -17.60 31.09
CA SER A 516 15.54 -18.48 29.92
C SER A 516 15.91 -19.92 30.28
N LEU A 517 16.94 -20.11 31.12
CA LEU A 517 17.31 -21.41 31.66
C LEU A 517 16.18 -22.03 32.50
N ALA A 518 15.52 -21.23 33.33
CA ALA A 518 14.36 -21.68 34.11
C ALA A 518 13.24 -22.22 33.20
N LEU A 519 12.89 -21.48 32.13
CA LEU A 519 11.88 -21.93 31.16
C LEU A 519 12.33 -23.19 30.39
N ALA A 520 13.61 -23.27 30.01
CA ALA A 520 14.16 -24.42 29.31
C ALA A 520 14.07 -25.71 30.14
N GLN A 521 14.30 -25.62 31.45
CA GLN A 521 14.21 -26.74 32.39
C GLN A 521 12.78 -27.28 32.60
N MET A 522 11.75 -26.60 32.11
CA MET A 522 10.35 -27.04 32.21
C MET A 522 9.94 -28.04 31.10
N GLY A 523 10.78 -28.20 30.06
CA GLY A 523 10.51 -29.09 28.92
C GLY A 523 10.03 -30.50 29.28
N PRO A 524 10.66 -31.21 30.23
CA PRO A 524 10.23 -32.55 30.64
C PRO A 524 8.82 -32.60 31.27
N VAL A 525 8.42 -31.54 31.99
CA VAL A 525 7.07 -31.44 32.59
C VAL A 525 6.04 -31.27 31.48
N PHE A 526 6.31 -30.38 30.52
CA PHE A 526 5.43 -30.18 29.36
C PHE A 526 5.33 -31.43 28.48
N HIS A 527 6.42 -32.19 28.31
CA HIS A 527 6.37 -33.46 27.59
C HIS A 527 5.44 -34.47 28.29
N THR A 528 5.49 -34.55 29.61
CA THR A 528 4.60 -35.44 30.40
C THR A 528 3.13 -35.00 30.28
N TRP A 529 2.86 -33.70 30.36
CA TRP A 529 1.49 -33.18 30.24
C TRP A 529 0.91 -33.30 28.83
N LEU A 530 1.76 -33.30 27.80
CA LEU A 530 1.31 -33.50 26.42
C LEU A 530 0.55 -34.82 26.24
N THR A 531 0.93 -35.86 26.98
CA THR A 531 0.30 -37.19 26.95
C THR A 531 -0.75 -37.39 28.06
N GLU A 532 -0.50 -36.87 29.27
CA GLU A 532 -1.31 -37.18 30.46
C GLU A 532 -2.38 -36.12 30.79
N ASP A 533 -2.15 -34.83 30.51
CA ASP A 533 -3.11 -33.73 30.77
C ASP A 533 -3.02 -32.64 29.68
N LYS A 534 -3.72 -32.91 28.58
CA LYS A 534 -3.74 -32.03 27.40
C LYS A 534 -4.27 -30.63 27.70
N ALA A 535 -5.19 -30.46 28.65
CA ALA A 535 -5.77 -29.17 28.97
C ALA A 535 -4.77 -28.26 29.70
N ALA A 536 -3.98 -28.83 30.62
CA ALA A 536 -2.88 -28.11 31.27
C ALA A 536 -1.78 -27.73 30.26
N TYR A 537 -1.44 -28.63 29.34
CA TYR A 537 -0.49 -28.36 28.26
C TYR A 537 -0.96 -27.23 27.35
N GLU A 538 -2.19 -27.29 26.84
CA GLU A 538 -2.75 -26.28 25.93
C GLU A 538 -2.71 -24.88 26.56
N LYS A 539 -3.10 -24.75 27.83
CA LYS A 539 -3.14 -23.47 28.53
C LYS A 539 -1.74 -22.90 28.84
N CYS A 540 -0.81 -23.73 29.30
CA CYS A 540 0.54 -23.25 29.67
C CYS A 540 1.46 -23.07 28.45
N VAL A 541 1.45 -24.01 27.51
CA VAL A 541 2.40 -24.03 26.39
C VAL A 541 1.81 -23.32 25.17
N THR A 542 0.62 -23.71 24.72
CA THR A 542 0.04 -23.19 23.47
C THR A 542 -0.53 -21.79 23.63
N GLU A 543 -1.25 -21.49 24.72
CA GLU A 543 -1.82 -20.16 24.97
C GLU A 543 -0.82 -19.19 25.60
N ALA A 544 -0.18 -19.57 26.71
CA ALA A 544 0.70 -18.68 27.46
C ALA A 544 2.11 -18.58 26.87
N LEU A 545 2.92 -19.65 26.92
CA LEU A 545 4.33 -19.59 26.52
C LEU A 545 4.51 -19.24 25.03
N MET A 546 3.80 -19.92 24.13
CA MET A 546 3.83 -19.60 22.69
C MET A 546 3.24 -18.22 22.39
N GLY A 547 2.24 -17.77 23.14
CA GLY A 547 1.71 -16.42 23.06
C GLY A 547 2.75 -15.35 23.44
N GLU A 548 3.57 -15.62 24.45
CA GLU A 548 4.66 -14.75 24.89
C GLU A 548 5.87 -14.80 23.94
N ILE A 549 6.23 -15.98 23.41
CA ILE A 549 7.30 -16.12 22.39
C ILE A 549 6.95 -15.29 21.15
N ARG A 550 5.72 -15.39 20.64
CA ARG A 550 5.25 -14.59 19.49
C ARG A 550 5.32 -13.09 19.75
N GLN A 551 4.97 -12.65 20.97
CA GLN A 551 5.11 -11.24 21.38
C GLN A 551 6.59 -10.82 21.55
N GLY A 552 7.45 -11.75 21.97
CA GLY A 552 8.89 -11.55 22.15
C GLY A 552 9.69 -11.52 20.84
N THR A 553 9.11 -12.03 19.75
CA THR A 553 9.68 -12.01 18.40
C THR A 553 8.87 -11.12 17.45
N PRO A 554 8.84 -9.78 17.60
CA PRO A 554 8.08 -8.92 16.71
C PRO A 554 8.72 -8.78 15.32
N ALA A 555 7.89 -8.68 14.26
CA ALA A 555 8.32 -8.66 12.86
C ALA A 555 8.92 -7.33 12.40
N GLU A 556 8.49 -6.23 13.00
CA GLU A 556 9.10 -4.92 12.88
C GLU A 556 9.37 -4.37 14.27
N MET A 557 10.26 -3.39 14.33
CA MET A 557 10.33 -2.44 15.43
C MET A 557 9.00 -1.65 15.46
N THR A 558 7.92 -2.26 15.96
CA THR A 558 6.72 -1.49 16.31
C THR A 558 7.21 -0.38 17.22
N ARG A 559 6.92 0.87 16.84
CA ARG A 559 7.10 2.02 17.74
C ARG A 559 6.54 1.57 19.08
N VAL A 560 7.41 1.38 20.07
CA VAL A 560 6.95 1.34 21.45
C VAL A 560 6.41 2.74 21.63
N ASP A 561 5.08 2.88 21.62
CA ASP A 561 4.41 4.16 21.76
C ASP A 561 5.07 4.89 22.93
N THR A 562 5.73 6.00 22.60
CA THR A 562 6.39 6.88 23.55
C THR A 562 5.30 7.63 24.30
N ALA A 563 4.57 6.93 25.16
CA ALA A 563 3.54 7.50 26.02
C ALA A 563 4.03 7.74 27.46
N ALA A 564 5.35 7.80 27.68
CA ALA A 564 5.95 8.07 28.99
C ALA A 564 7.00 9.21 28.95
N ALA A 565 6.95 10.07 27.93
CA ALA A 565 7.83 11.24 27.81
C ALA A 565 7.06 12.55 27.62
N THR A 566 5.81 12.59 28.10
CA THR A 566 4.99 13.80 28.20
C THR A 566 4.32 13.81 29.57
N ASP A 567 5.12 13.94 30.63
CA ASP A 567 4.60 14.29 31.96
C ASP A 567 5.34 15.52 32.49
N SER A 568 4.55 16.57 32.72
CA SER A 568 4.75 17.81 33.48
C SER A 568 6.10 18.55 33.40
N ALA A 569 6.06 19.75 32.81
CA ALA A 569 7.13 20.75 32.81
C ALA A 569 7.48 21.31 34.22
N GLY A 570 6.84 20.85 35.30
CA GLY A 570 7.02 21.37 36.66
C GLY A 570 8.22 20.81 37.44
N SER A 571 8.65 19.57 37.19
CA SER A 571 9.69 18.90 38.01
C SER A 571 11.11 18.95 37.43
N ALA A 572 11.27 19.51 36.23
CA ALA A 572 12.55 19.58 35.53
C ALA A 572 13.61 20.47 36.22
N LYS A 573 13.20 21.41 37.08
CA LYS A 573 14.13 22.36 37.72
C LYS A 573 14.92 21.74 38.89
N ALA A 574 14.36 20.77 39.60
CA ALA A 574 15.04 20.08 40.71
C ALA A 574 15.98 18.95 40.24
N ARG A 575 15.63 18.24 39.16
CA ARG A 575 16.49 17.19 38.57
C ARG A 575 17.66 17.74 37.75
N ARG A 576 17.50 18.91 37.09
CA ARG A 576 18.61 19.57 36.37
C ARG A 576 19.78 19.96 37.28
N VAL A 577 19.51 20.37 38.52
CA VAL A 577 20.55 20.78 39.50
C VAL A 577 21.35 19.58 40.03
N ARG A 578 20.78 18.36 40.02
CA ARG A 578 21.45 17.14 40.47
C ARG A 578 22.24 16.46 39.34
N ALA A 579 21.72 16.48 38.10
CA ALA A 579 22.42 15.97 36.93
C ALA A 579 23.61 16.84 36.49
N SER A 580 23.55 18.17 36.70
CA SER A 580 24.65 19.08 36.40
C SER A 580 25.86 18.92 37.33
N ARG A 581 25.70 18.32 38.51
CA ARG A 581 26.82 18.04 39.45
C ARG A 581 27.57 16.73 39.15
N LEU A 582 26.94 15.76 38.47
CA LEU A 582 27.61 14.51 38.06
C LEU A 582 28.26 14.57 36.67
N ALA A 583 27.83 15.49 35.81
CA ALA A 583 28.36 15.63 34.44
C ALA A 583 29.74 16.32 34.33
N ALA A 584 30.34 16.74 35.46
CA ALA A 584 31.64 17.44 35.47
C ALA A 584 32.88 16.52 35.42
N ALA A 585 32.71 15.20 35.21
CA ALA A 585 33.80 14.23 35.29
C ALA A 585 33.89 13.28 34.08
N VAL A 586 33.82 13.80 32.84
CA VAL A 586 34.30 13.06 31.64
C VAL A 586 34.82 14.08 30.61
N PRO A 587 36.04 13.93 30.04
CA PRO A 587 36.55 14.86 29.03
C PRO A 587 35.84 14.65 27.69
N SER A 588 35.37 15.77 27.13
CA SER A 588 34.73 15.88 25.83
C SER A 588 35.72 15.82 24.67
N SER A 589 35.52 14.90 23.71
CA SER A 589 35.99 15.10 22.34
C SER A 589 35.04 14.46 21.32
N THR A 590 34.86 15.18 20.20
CA THR A 590 34.04 14.91 19.00
C THR A 590 32.54 15.25 19.06
N SER A 591 32.26 16.50 18.67
CA SER A 591 30.94 17.01 18.32
C SER A 591 30.56 16.62 16.88
N GLY A 592 29.53 15.78 16.76
CA GLY A 592 28.77 15.59 15.52
C GLY A 592 27.31 15.55 15.91
N VAL A 593 26.56 16.61 15.59
CA VAL A 593 25.11 16.68 15.79
C VAL A 593 24.45 15.69 14.83
N MET A 594 24.23 14.46 15.28
CA MET A 594 23.37 13.50 14.58
C MET A 594 21.93 13.62 15.11
N SER A 595 21.01 13.79 14.16
CA SER A 595 19.56 13.79 14.33
C SER A 595 19.08 12.72 15.33
N GLY A 596 18.28 13.14 16.32
CA GLY A 596 17.77 12.30 17.43
C GLY A 596 16.90 11.10 17.05
N ARG A 597 16.68 10.83 15.75
CA ARG A 597 16.05 9.59 15.25
C ARG A 597 17.00 8.40 15.29
N ASN A 598 18.29 8.59 15.03
CA ASN A 598 19.25 7.47 14.93
C ASN A 598 19.65 6.88 16.29
N THR A 599 19.61 7.68 17.36
CA THR A 599 19.99 7.24 18.71
C THR A 599 18.97 6.29 19.32
N ASN A 600 17.66 6.57 19.17
CA ASN A 600 16.58 5.71 19.67
C ASN A 600 16.50 4.37 18.91
N GLN A 601 16.79 4.36 17.61
CA GLN A 601 16.80 3.13 16.82
C GLN A 601 17.99 2.23 17.19
N ALA A 602 19.20 2.80 17.32
CA ALA A 602 20.38 2.07 17.78
C ALA A 602 20.24 1.54 19.22
N LEU A 603 19.57 2.29 20.11
CA LEU A 603 19.25 1.84 21.47
C LEU A 603 18.25 0.68 21.47
N ASN A 604 17.19 0.76 20.66
CA ASN A 604 16.22 -0.34 20.54
C ASN A 604 16.88 -1.60 19.91
N ASP A 605 17.80 -1.44 18.96
CA ASP A 605 18.54 -2.56 18.34
C ASP A 605 19.49 -3.26 19.31
N ARG A 606 20.16 -2.52 20.21
CA ARG A 606 21.05 -3.07 21.25
C ARG A 606 20.33 -3.96 22.26
N VAL A 607 19.02 -3.76 22.44
CA VAL A 607 18.27 -4.36 23.55
C VAL A 607 17.25 -5.40 23.06
N LEU A 608 16.70 -5.23 21.86
CA LEU A 608 15.68 -6.14 21.29
C LEU A 608 16.29 -7.38 20.63
N VAL A 609 17.57 -7.33 20.21
CA VAL A 609 18.27 -8.47 19.59
C VAL A 609 18.59 -9.57 20.63
N PRO A 610 19.17 -9.26 21.81
CA PRO A 610 19.40 -10.27 22.85
C PRO A 610 18.11 -10.94 23.35
N SER A 611 17.06 -10.16 23.62
CA SER A 611 15.76 -10.72 24.06
C SER A 611 15.15 -11.68 23.04
N ARG A 612 15.26 -11.37 21.73
CA ARG A 612 14.81 -12.29 20.66
C ARG A 612 15.61 -13.60 20.66
N GLN A 613 16.92 -13.53 20.86
CA GLN A 613 17.77 -14.72 20.92
C GLN A 613 17.40 -15.63 22.10
N GLU A 614 17.09 -15.05 23.27
CA GLU A 614 16.61 -15.82 24.43
C GLU A 614 15.27 -16.52 24.16
N PHE A 615 14.31 -15.84 23.53
CA PHE A 615 13.05 -16.50 23.14
C PHE A 615 13.25 -17.62 22.11
N VAL A 616 14.20 -17.46 21.19
CA VAL A 616 14.57 -18.53 20.23
C VAL A 616 15.24 -19.70 20.94
N ARG A 617 16.09 -19.46 21.96
CA ARG A 617 16.69 -20.53 22.78
C ARG A 617 15.63 -21.30 23.56
N VAL A 618 14.69 -20.60 24.21
CA VAL A 618 13.55 -21.23 24.91
C VAL A 618 12.71 -22.06 23.93
N LEU A 619 12.44 -21.53 22.74
CA LEU A 619 11.71 -22.25 21.69
C LEU A 619 12.48 -23.50 21.23
N SER A 620 13.79 -23.40 20.98
CA SER A 620 14.64 -24.53 20.58
C SER A 620 14.56 -25.66 21.61
N GLN A 621 14.67 -25.34 22.90
CA GLN A 621 14.56 -26.30 23.99
C GLN A 621 13.17 -26.93 24.09
N LEU A 622 12.10 -26.15 23.89
CA LEU A 622 10.73 -26.66 23.84
C LEU A 622 10.54 -27.65 22.68
N LEU A 623 11.07 -27.33 21.49
CA LEU A 623 10.98 -28.18 20.30
C LEU A 623 11.72 -29.51 20.47
N GLN A 624 12.81 -29.54 21.26
CA GLN A 624 13.55 -30.77 21.52
C GLN A 624 12.81 -31.78 22.40
N HIS A 625 11.86 -31.31 23.22
CA HIS A 625 11.10 -32.13 24.18
C HIS A 625 9.63 -32.35 23.76
N CYS A 626 9.03 -31.41 23.01
CA CYS A 626 7.60 -31.41 22.68
C CYS A 626 7.33 -31.45 21.16
N SER A 627 8.13 -32.20 20.39
CA SER A 627 8.05 -32.27 18.92
C SER A 627 6.74 -32.89 18.39
N GLU A 628 6.03 -33.65 19.22
CA GLU A 628 4.83 -34.40 18.84
C GLU A 628 3.56 -33.54 18.76
N HIS A 629 3.59 -32.30 19.26
CA HIS A 629 2.42 -31.43 19.24
C HIS A 629 2.18 -30.78 17.87
N PRO A 630 0.94 -30.80 17.31
CA PRO A 630 0.65 -30.35 15.94
C PRO A 630 1.11 -28.92 15.59
N SER A 631 1.10 -28.01 16.58
CA SER A 631 1.54 -26.62 16.36
C SER A 631 3.07 -26.44 16.36
N LEU A 632 3.82 -27.45 16.83
CA LEU A 632 5.27 -27.43 16.99
C LEU A 632 5.98 -28.42 16.05
N THR A 633 5.30 -29.48 15.59
CA THR A 633 5.87 -30.51 14.70
C THR A 633 6.49 -29.93 13.42
N GLY A 634 5.87 -28.91 12.82
CA GLY A 634 6.45 -28.23 11.65
C GLY A 634 7.71 -27.42 11.97
N LEU A 635 7.85 -26.91 13.19
CA LEU A 635 9.03 -26.18 13.65
C LEU A 635 10.15 -27.12 14.10
N SER A 636 9.83 -28.29 14.64
CA SER A 636 10.82 -29.29 15.05
C SER A 636 11.57 -29.93 13.88
N GLN A 637 11.01 -29.89 12.66
CA GLN A 637 11.73 -30.30 11.44
C GLN A 637 12.97 -29.44 11.13
N LEU A 638 13.08 -28.27 11.75
CA LEU A 638 14.23 -27.38 11.62
C LEU A 638 15.33 -27.65 12.68
N CYS A 639 15.07 -28.56 13.62
CA CYS A 639 16.03 -28.96 14.64
C CYS A 639 16.94 -30.08 14.13
N CYS A 640 18.23 -30.01 14.43
CA CYS A 640 19.21 -31.05 14.09
C CYS A 640 20.08 -31.38 15.32
N LYS A 641 19.84 -32.53 15.95
CA LYS A 641 20.61 -32.97 17.14
C LYS A 641 21.99 -33.54 16.80
N GLU A 642 22.16 -34.05 15.57
CA GLU A 642 23.38 -34.74 15.14
C GLU A 642 24.49 -33.76 14.71
N ASP A 643 24.10 -32.62 14.12
CA ASP A 643 25.03 -31.60 13.65
C ASP A 643 24.51 -30.18 13.91
N VAL A 644 25.19 -29.49 14.83
CA VAL A 644 24.91 -28.11 15.25
C VAL A 644 25.07 -27.12 14.09
N GLU A 645 25.88 -27.44 13.07
CA GLU A 645 26.01 -26.61 11.86
C GLU A 645 24.77 -26.69 10.95
N LEU A 646 23.94 -27.71 11.11
CA LEU A 646 22.68 -27.86 10.38
C LEU A 646 21.46 -27.41 11.18
N ASP A 647 21.59 -27.22 12.50
CA ASP A 647 20.49 -26.76 13.35
C ASP A 647 20.11 -25.31 13.04
N PHE A 648 18.86 -25.09 12.63
CA PHE A 648 18.40 -23.76 12.22
C PHE A 648 18.40 -22.76 13.39
N TRP A 649 17.98 -23.18 14.59
CA TRP A 649 17.74 -22.30 15.73
C TRP A 649 19.05 -21.83 16.36
N GLU A 650 20.03 -22.74 16.49
CA GLU A 650 21.38 -22.40 16.95
C GLU A 650 22.09 -21.46 15.98
N ASN A 651 22.03 -21.76 14.67
CA ASN A 651 22.69 -20.92 13.66
C ASN A 651 22.03 -19.53 13.51
N LEU A 652 20.73 -19.40 13.79
CA LEU A 652 20.03 -18.12 13.79
C LEU A 652 20.45 -17.22 14.97
N CYS A 653 20.77 -17.82 16.12
CA CYS A 653 21.25 -17.12 17.32
C CYS A 653 22.78 -16.90 17.34
N HIS A 654 23.51 -17.50 16.41
CA HIS A 654 24.98 -17.48 16.41
C HIS A 654 25.56 -16.06 16.31
N ILE A 655 26.70 -15.80 16.96
CA ILE A 655 27.36 -14.48 16.93
C ILE A 655 27.85 -14.10 15.52
N GLN A 656 28.29 -15.09 14.74
CA GLN A 656 28.73 -14.89 13.35
C GLN A 656 27.55 -14.77 12.39
N LEU A 657 27.51 -13.66 11.66
CA LEU A 657 26.40 -13.27 10.77
C LEU A 657 26.26 -14.18 9.54
N HIS A 658 27.36 -14.73 9.03
CA HIS A 658 27.32 -15.64 7.88
C HIS A 658 26.62 -16.98 8.22
N ARG A 659 26.69 -17.43 9.48
CA ARG A 659 25.93 -18.62 9.94
C ARG A 659 24.43 -18.35 9.94
N ARG A 660 24.01 -17.15 10.38
CA ARG A 660 22.61 -16.70 10.29
C ARG A 660 22.12 -16.67 8.83
N ALA A 661 22.91 -16.09 7.93
CA ALA A 661 22.58 -16.05 6.50
C ALA A 661 22.48 -17.46 5.89
N ARG A 662 23.37 -18.39 6.27
CA ARG A 662 23.31 -19.80 5.86
C ARG A 662 22.04 -20.47 6.36
N ALA A 663 21.65 -20.28 7.62
CA ALA A 663 20.40 -20.82 8.18
C ALA A 663 19.16 -20.34 7.41
N LEU A 664 19.08 -19.04 7.12
CA LEU A 664 17.98 -18.44 6.34
C LEU A 664 17.90 -19.00 4.91
N ASN A 665 19.04 -19.14 4.22
CA ASN A 665 19.07 -19.70 2.87
C ASN A 665 18.66 -21.18 2.84
N ARG A 666 19.04 -21.97 3.86
CA ARG A 666 18.61 -23.36 3.99
C ARG A 666 17.12 -23.48 4.24
N LEU A 667 16.56 -22.64 5.11
CA LEU A 667 15.12 -22.55 5.31
C LEU A 667 14.41 -22.23 3.99
N ALA A 668 14.89 -21.22 3.25
CA ALA A 668 14.31 -20.84 1.97
C ALA A 668 14.36 -21.98 0.94
N ALA A 669 15.49 -22.69 0.86
CA ALA A 669 15.67 -23.85 -0.03
C ALA A 669 14.72 -25.00 0.35
N ALA A 670 14.61 -25.35 1.63
CA ALA A 670 13.73 -26.42 2.13
C ALA A 670 12.24 -26.13 1.86
N LEU A 671 11.80 -24.87 2.05
CA LEU A 671 10.43 -24.43 1.75
C LEU A 671 10.08 -24.56 0.27
N ARG A 672 11.02 -24.20 -0.63
CA ARG A 672 10.83 -24.29 -2.08
C ARG A 672 10.86 -25.72 -2.59
N ALA A 673 11.80 -26.52 -2.08
CA ALA A 673 11.89 -27.96 -2.36
C ALA A 673 10.66 -28.72 -1.84
N GLY A 674 9.92 -28.14 -0.90
CA GLY A 674 8.72 -28.75 -0.32
C GLY A 674 9.00 -29.86 0.67
N GLN A 675 10.19 -29.83 1.30
CA GLN A 675 10.57 -30.75 2.36
C GLN A 675 9.83 -30.48 3.69
N LEU A 676 9.31 -29.26 3.83
CA LEU A 676 8.68 -28.72 5.03
C LEU A 676 7.15 -28.67 4.90
N THR A 677 6.49 -29.84 4.93
CA THR A 677 5.05 -30.01 4.65
C THR A 677 4.13 -29.76 5.85
N SER A 678 4.62 -29.94 7.08
CA SER A 678 3.79 -29.85 8.31
C SER A 678 3.76 -28.46 8.96
N LEU A 679 4.22 -27.42 8.27
CA LEU A 679 4.28 -26.06 8.79
C LEU A 679 2.93 -25.35 8.76
N ALA A 680 2.30 -25.23 9.94
CA ALA A 680 1.02 -24.54 10.09
C ALA A 680 1.14 -23.01 9.86
N PRO A 681 0.14 -22.35 9.24
CA PRO A 681 0.16 -20.89 8.99
C PRO A 681 0.43 -20.00 10.21
N PRO A 682 -0.05 -20.31 11.43
CA PRO A 682 0.29 -19.54 12.64
C PRO A 682 1.76 -19.63 13.05
N ALA A 683 2.44 -20.75 12.77
CA ALA A 683 3.87 -20.92 13.04
C ALA A 683 4.71 -20.09 12.05
N ILE A 684 4.31 -20.08 10.77
CA ILE A 684 4.94 -19.24 9.74
C ILE A 684 4.75 -17.77 10.10
N SER A 685 3.51 -17.31 10.30
CA SER A 685 3.21 -15.88 10.48
C SER A 685 3.64 -15.33 11.84
N GLY A 686 3.53 -16.15 12.89
CA GLY A 686 3.77 -15.72 14.27
C GLY A 686 5.20 -15.91 14.78
N VAL A 687 5.99 -16.79 14.17
CA VAL A 687 7.35 -17.12 14.65
C VAL A 687 8.39 -16.92 13.54
N LEU A 688 8.32 -17.71 12.46
CA LEU A 688 9.37 -17.70 11.43
C LEU A 688 9.43 -16.37 10.67
N PHE A 689 8.28 -15.82 10.30
CA PHE A 689 8.22 -14.57 9.53
C PHE A 689 8.87 -13.41 10.30
N PRO A 690 8.51 -13.14 11.59
CA PRO A 690 9.22 -12.14 12.38
C PRO A 690 10.72 -12.35 12.54
N LEU A 691 11.15 -13.61 12.68
CA LEU A 691 12.55 -13.98 12.85
C LEU A 691 13.37 -13.77 11.57
N CYS A 692 12.76 -13.97 10.40
CA CYS A 692 13.40 -13.69 9.12
C CYS A 692 13.34 -12.20 8.75
N SER A 693 12.24 -11.51 9.07
CA SER A 693 12.05 -10.10 8.70
C SER A 693 12.84 -9.12 9.57
N CYS A 694 13.33 -9.53 10.75
CA CYS A 694 14.04 -8.66 11.69
C CYS A 694 15.36 -8.07 11.13
N TYR A 695 15.94 -8.72 10.13
CA TYR A 695 17.14 -8.26 9.44
C TYR A 695 16.84 -7.21 8.35
N LEU A 696 15.57 -7.06 7.98
CA LEU A 696 15.09 -6.12 6.97
C LEU A 696 14.75 -4.78 7.64
N PHE A 697 15.06 -3.68 6.96
CA PHE A 697 14.76 -2.30 7.40
C PHE A 697 15.44 -1.90 8.72
N ASN A 698 16.52 -2.60 9.07
CA ASN A 698 17.33 -2.32 10.23
C ASN A 698 18.69 -1.74 9.81
N SER A 699 19.00 -0.54 10.30
CA SER A 699 20.23 0.17 9.95
C SER A 699 21.49 -0.58 10.40
N ALA A 700 21.43 -1.40 11.46
CA ALA A 700 22.53 -2.23 11.94
C ALA A 700 22.98 -3.30 10.91
N TYR A 701 22.05 -3.77 10.07
CA TYR A 701 22.31 -4.82 9.06
C TYR A 701 22.41 -4.26 7.63
N SER A 702 22.18 -2.97 7.43
CA SER A 702 22.18 -2.31 6.11
C SER A 702 23.45 -2.55 5.28
N LYS A 703 24.62 -2.65 5.95
CA LYS A 703 25.92 -2.92 5.30
C LYS A 703 26.14 -4.39 4.94
N GLN A 704 25.33 -5.31 5.48
CA GLN A 704 25.52 -6.75 5.37
C GLN A 704 24.66 -7.33 4.25
N THR A 705 25.06 -7.11 3.01
CA THR A 705 24.31 -7.52 1.81
C THR A 705 23.93 -9.00 1.80
N ALA A 706 24.87 -9.90 2.14
CA ALA A 706 24.61 -11.35 2.14
C ALA A 706 23.52 -11.78 3.14
N LEU A 707 23.44 -11.14 4.32
CA LEU A 707 22.43 -11.44 5.33
C LEU A 707 21.06 -10.90 4.91
N VAL A 708 21.02 -9.66 4.41
CA VAL A 708 19.80 -9.03 3.89
C VAL A 708 19.24 -9.83 2.71
N ASP A 709 20.10 -10.31 1.82
CA ASP A 709 19.71 -11.13 0.67
C ASP A 709 19.11 -12.47 1.12
N ALA A 710 19.75 -13.14 2.08
CA ALA A 710 19.22 -14.36 2.67
C ALA A 710 17.86 -14.14 3.38
N ALA A 711 17.68 -12.98 4.04
CA ALA A 711 16.42 -12.62 4.68
C ALA A 711 15.30 -12.34 3.66
N ILE A 712 15.57 -11.61 2.58
CA ILE A 712 14.60 -11.41 1.48
C ILE A 712 14.19 -12.75 0.89
N GLU A 713 15.16 -13.64 0.68
CA GLU A 713 14.94 -14.96 0.11
C GLU A 713 14.11 -15.85 1.04
N ALA A 714 14.38 -15.83 2.35
CA ALA A 714 13.60 -16.54 3.35
C ALA A 714 12.16 -15.99 3.47
N VAL A 715 11.99 -14.66 3.55
CA VAL A 715 10.64 -14.04 3.63
C VAL A 715 9.81 -14.35 2.39
N SER A 716 10.40 -14.30 1.20
CA SER A 716 9.69 -14.67 -0.03
C SER A 716 9.31 -16.16 -0.06
N ALA A 717 10.20 -17.05 0.40
CA ALA A 717 9.89 -18.48 0.52
C ALA A 717 8.77 -18.75 1.54
N LEU A 718 8.75 -18.05 2.67
CA LEU A 718 7.65 -18.13 3.65
C LEU A 718 6.34 -17.64 3.05
N CYS A 719 6.34 -16.53 2.29
CA CYS A 719 5.16 -16.04 1.58
C CYS A 719 4.58 -17.05 0.58
N SER A 720 5.41 -17.93 -0.01
CA SER A 720 4.94 -19.00 -0.90
C SER A 720 4.12 -20.10 -0.21
N ARG A 721 4.01 -20.07 1.13
CA ARG A 721 3.26 -21.02 1.96
C ARG A 721 2.16 -20.37 2.79
N LEU A 722 1.98 -19.04 2.68
CA LEU A 722 0.98 -18.31 3.45
C LEU A 722 -0.40 -18.34 2.79
N PRO A 723 -1.50 -18.42 3.55
CA PRO A 723 -2.84 -18.23 3.02
C PRO A 723 -3.06 -16.77 2.56
N TRP A 724 -4.02 -16.57 1.66
CA TRP A 724 -4.26 -15.29 0.98
C TRP A 724 -4.29 -14.06 1.90
N ARG A 725 -5.06 -14.11 3.01
CA ARG A 725 -5.19 -12.98 3.94
C ARG A 725 -3.83 -12.50 4.48
N HIS A 726 -2.96 -13.43 4.84
CA HIS A 726 -1.63 -13.12 5.39
C HIS A 726 -0.66 -12.69 4.28
N TYR A 727 -0.74 -13.32 3.11
CA TYR A 727 0.03 -12.92 1.92
C TYR A 727 -0.29 -11.47 1.48
N GLU A 728 -1.58 -11.14 1.33
CA GLU A 728 -2.03 -9.81 0.91
C GLU A 728 -1.66 -8.73 1.95
N ALA A 729 -1.81 -9.02 3.24
CA ALA A 729 -1.45 -8.10 4.32
C ALA A 729 0.05 -7.76 4.30
N ASN A 730 0.92 -8.77 4.18
CA ASN A 730 2.37 -8.58 4.12
C ASN A 730 2.80 -7.86 2.84
N LEU A 731 2.26 -8.23 1.68
CA LEU A 731 2.54 -7.54 0.42
C LEU A 731 2.11 -6.06 0.48
N SER A 732 0.91 -5.78 0.99
CA SER A 732 0.39 -4.43 1.15
C SER A 732 1.25 -3.59 2.10
N ARG A 733 1.71 -4.19 3.21
CA ARG A 733 2.61 -3.55 4.17
C ARG A 733 3.91 -3.10 3.50
N TYR A 734 4.58 -3.98 2.76
CA TYR A 734 5.85 -3.62 2.11
C TYR A 734 5.69 -2.66 0.93
N ILE A 735 4.55 -2.70 0.22
CA ILE A 735 4.20 -1.67 -0.77
C ILE A 735 4.01 -0.30 -0.09
N GLN A 736 3.40 -0.26 1.10
CA GLN A 736 3.25 0.98 1.86
C GLN A 736 4.60 1.47 2.42
N GLN A 737 5.44 0.55 2.92
CA GLN A 737 6.78 0.88 3.41
C GLN A 737 7.65 1.50 2.31
N LEU A 738 7.53 1.01 1.07
CA LEU A 738 8.20 1.57 -0.09
C LEU A 738 7.86 3.06 -0.34
N GLN A 739 6.66 3.49 0.03
CA GLN A 739 6.20 4.89 -0.12
C GLN A 739 6.61 5.78 1.07
N ARG A 740 6.83 5.19 2.26
CA ARG A 740 7.09 5.93 3.51
C ARG A 740 8.58 6.10 3.82
N ASP A 741 9.43 5.15 3.43
CA ASP A 741 10.84 5.11 3.80
C ASP A 741 11.75 5.15 2.55
N PRO A 742 12.30 6.33 2.21
CA PRO A 742 13.19 6.48 1.06
C PRO A 742 14.58 5.87 1.31
N GLU A 743 15.03 5.72 2.56
CA GLU A 743 16.38 5.22 2.87
C GLU A 743 16.54 3.74 2.45
N HIS A 744 15.52 2.93 2.68
CA HIS A 744 15.52 1.50 2.39
C HIS A 744 14.80 1.12 1.08
N HIS A 745 14.57 2.09 0.19
CA HIS A 745 13.76 1.90 -1.03
C HIS A 745 14.26 0.75 -1.92
N LYS A 746 15.58 0.63 -2.12
CA LYS A 746 16.21 -0.45 -2.91
C LYS A 746 15.86 -1.83 -2.37
N MET A 747 15.93 -2.00 -1.05
CA MET A 747 15.63 -3.25 -0.39
C MET A 747 14.12 -3.55 -0.39
N ALA A 748 13.28 -2.54 -0.17
CA ALA A 748 11.83 -2.67 -0.26
C ALA A 748 11.38 -3.19 -1.63
N ILE A 749 11.94 -2.66 -2.72
CA ILE A 749 11.59 -3.11 -4.08
C ILE A 749 12.01 -4.55 -4.30
N ARG A 750 13.25 -4.92 -3.92
CA ARG A 750 13.73 -6.31 -4.03
C ARG A 750 12.82 -7.28 -3.28
N LEU A 751 12.37 -6.89 -2.08
CA LEU A 751 11.44 -7.69 -1.28
C LEU A 751 10.06 -7.81 -1.93
N VAL A 752 9.47 -6.71 -2.40
CA VAL A 752 8.17 -6.73 -3.11
C VAL A 752 8.23 -7.60 -4.35
N VAL A 753 9.29 -7.47 -5.17
CA VAL A 753 9.51 -8.31 -6.36
C VAL A 753 9.64 -9.79 -5.98
N ALA A 754 10.38 -10.11 -4.91
CA ALA A 754 10.54 -11.49 -4.45
C ALA A 754 9.21 -12.08 -3.96
N ILE A 755 8.41 -11.33 -3.20
CA ILE A 755 7.08 -11.76 -2.73
C ILE A 755 6.11 -11.97 -3.90
N LEU A 756 6.08 -11.06 -4.87
CA LEU A 756 5.25 -11.20 -6.08
C LEU A 756 5.63 -12.43 -6.91
N ASN A 757 6.93 -12.72 -7.05
CA ASN A 757 7.39 -13.94 -7.73
C ASN A 757 7.05 -15.22 -6.95
N ALA A 758 6.79 -15.13 -5.64
CA ALA A 758 6.37 -16.24 -4.78
C ALA A 758 4.84 -16.47 -4.77
N PHE A 759 4.10 -15.83 -5.66
CA PHE A 759 2.66 -16.05 -5.83
C PHE A 759 2.37 -17.50 -6.26
N HIS A 760 1.56 -18.22 -5.48
CA HIS A 760 1.33 -19.66 -5.64
C HIS A 760 -0.16 -20.05 -5.76
N PHE A 761 -1.09 -19.09 -5.70
CA PHE A 761 -2.51 -19.37 -5.74
C PHE A 761 -2.96 -19.74 -7.15
N ASN A 762 -3.58 -20.91 -7.31
CA ASN A 762 -4.14 -21.35 -8.58
C ASN A 762 -5.54 -20.76 -8.78
N LEU A 763 -5.64 -19.72 -9.60
CA LEU A 763 -6.88 -18.99 -9.84
C LEU A 763 -7.66 -19.46 -11.09
N SER A 764 -7.26 -20.57 -11.72
CA SER A 764 -7.83 -21.03 -13.01
C SER A 764 -9.36 -21.21 -13.05
N LYS A 765 -10.02 -21.42 -11.91
CA LYS A 765 -11.49 -21.58 -11.78
C LYS A 765 -12.27 -20.28 -11.50
N SER A 766 -11.62 -19.12 -11.47
CA SER A 766 -12.31 -17.84 -11.22
C SER A 766 -13.34 -17.53 -12.31
N LYS A 767 -14.53 -17.00 -11.97
CA LYS A 767 -15.55 -16.57 -12.96
C LYS A 767 -15.21 -15.25 -13.68
N GLY A 768 -14.04 -14.70 -13.42
CA GLY A 768 -13.66 -13.37 -13.90
C GLY A 768 -14.50 -12.25 -13.28
N ILE A 769 -14.10 -11.01 -13.53
CA ILE A 769 -14.94 -9.85 -13.19
C ILE A 769 -16.01 -9.74 -14.28
N GLN A 770 -17.19 -10.34 -14.06
CA GLN A 770 -18.36 -10.09 -14.91
C GLN A 770 -18.79 -8.63 -14.73
N GLN A 771 -18.41 -7.77 -15.68
CA GLN A 771 -19.00 -6.44 -15.77
C GLN A 771 -20.44 -6.60 -16.27
N LYS A 772 -21.42 -6.19 -15.46
CA LYS A 772 -22.75 -5.84 -15.97
C LYS A 772 -22.56 -4.75 -17.04
N PRO A 773 -23.12 -4.90 -18.25
CA PRO A 773 -23.17 -3.79 -19.20
C PRO A 773 -24.15 -2.76 -18.64
N GLY A 774 -23.62 -1.64 -18.12
CA GLY A 774 -24.45 -0.64 -17.46
C GLY A 774 -23.70 0.68 -17.27
N THR A 775 -23.95 1.60 -18.20
CA THR A 775 -23.63 3.04 -18.17
C THR A 775 -22.15 3.42 -18.18
N ALA A 776 -21.50 3.25 -19.33
CA ALA A 776 -20.46 4.17 -19.73
C ALA A 776 -21.11 5.56 -19.96
N LYS A 777 -20.83 6.52 -19.08
CA LYS A 777 -20.91 7.94 -19.46
C LYS A 777 -19.76 8.19 -20.45
N PRO A 778 -20.01 8.78 -21.62
CA PRO A 778 -18.95 9.15 -22.54
C PRO A 778 -18.11 10.25 -21.88
N ALA A 779 -16.83 9.97 -21.64
CA ALA A 779 -15.87 11.00 -21.36
C ALA A 779 -15.69 11.83 -22.64
N GLN A 780 -16.21 13.06 -22.62
CA GLN A 780 -15.68 14.14 -23.43
C GLN A 780 -14.23 14.34 -22.99
N ASP A 781 -13.30 14.20 -23.93
CA ASP A 781 -12.05 14.95 -24.06
C ASP A 781 -11.38 14.50 -25.37
N LYS A 782 -12.00 14.92 -26.47
CA LYS A 782 -11.36 15.12 -27.76
C LYS A 782 -11.35 16.62 -27.98
N GLU A 783 -10.27 17.28 -27.58
CA GLU A 783 -9.80 18.53 -28.18
C GLU A 783 -8.46 18.90 -27.52
N GLN A 784 -7.38 18.57 -28.23
CA GLN A 784 -6.09 19.28 -28.29
C GLN A 784 -5.05 18.33 -28.91
N ALA A 785 -5.21 18.14 -30.21
CA ALA A 785 -4.19 17.56 -31.08
C ALA A 785 -4.34 18.20 -32.47
N GLU A 786 -4.16 19.52 -32.55
CA GLU A 786 -3.80 20.27 -33.77
C GLU A 786 -3.53 21.74 -33.38
N ALA A 787 -2.56 22.37 -34.06
CA ALA A 787 -1.79 23.58 -33.67
C ALA A 787 -0.74 23.28 -32.58
N VAL A 788 0.58 23.41 -32.76
CA VAL A 788 1.37 24.23 -33.68
C VAL A 788 2.69 23.48 -33.95
N ALA A 789 3.01 23.30 -35.24
CA ALA A 789 4.39 23.21 -35.69
C ALA A 789 4.74 24.61 -36.18
N ASP A 790 5.62 25.33 -35.48
CA ASP A 790 6.61 26.27 -36.03
C ASP A 790 7.45 26.87 -34.88
N GLN A 791 8.71 27.18 -35.20
CA GLN A 791 9.66 28.08 -34.50
C GLN A 791 10.47 27.53 -33.30
N GLY A 792 11.67 27.05 -33.61
CA GLY A 792 12.90 27.86 -33.58
C GLY A 792 13.33 28.50 -32.24
N GLU A 793 14.57 28.20 -31.85
CA GLU A 793 15.32 28.75 -30.71
C GLU A 793 15.43 30.29 -30.70
N ALA A 794 15.36 30.89 -29.50
CA ALA A 794 16.20 32.01 -29.07
C ALA A 794 16.04 32.25 -27.55
N GLU A 795 17.15 32.23 -26.82
CA GLU A 795 17.28 32.79 -25.47
C GLU A 795 17.30 34.33 -25.55
N GLU A 796 16.62 35.04 -24.64
CA GLU A 796 17.19 36.17 -23.88
C GLU A 796 16.24 36.67 -22.77
N MET A 797 16.85 37.37 -21.81
CA MET A 797 16.36 37.86 -20.52
C MET A 797 15.07 38.71 -20.57
N GLU A 798 14.22 38.59 -19.54
CA GLU A 798 13.82 39.75 -18.72
C GLU A 798 13.06 39.35 -17.43
N ALA A 799 13.29 40.13 -16.39
CA ALA A 799 12.71 40.01 -15.06
C ALA A 799 11.29 40.61 -15.00
N GLY A 800 10.40 40.01 -14.20
CA GLY A 800 9.03 40.54 -14.05
C GLY A 800 8.19 39.80 -13.02
N MET A 801 8.37 40.19 -11.77
CA MET A 801 7.49 40.02 -10.59
C MET A 801 6.01 39.68 -10.91
N LYS A 802 5.51 38.52 -10.46
CA LYS A 802 4.08 38.33 -10.13
C LYS A 802 3.91 37.48 -8.88
N GLN A 803 2.94 37.93 -8.10
CA GLN A 803 2.73 37.73 -6.68
C GLN A 803 2.27 36.32 -6.34
N THR A 804 2.74 35.88 -5.18
CA THR A 804 2.25 34.77 -4.36
C THR A 804 0.82 35.02 -3.92
N GLU A 805 -0.09 34.11 -4.25
CA GLU A 805 -1.33 33.91 -3.48
C GLU A 805 -1.22 32.55 -2.79
N ASP A 806 -1.00 32.62 -1.48
CA ASP A 806 -1.21 31.54 -0.53
C ASP A 806 -2.70 31.16 -0.55
N VAL A 807 -3.00 29.90 -0.86
CA VAL A 807 -4.30 29.31 -0.54
C VAL A 807 -4.07 28.14 0.40
N ASP A 808 -4.54 28.41 1.60
CA ASP A 808 -4.61 27.64 2.83
C ASP A 808 -5.03 26.17 2.64
N ASP A 809 -4.23 25.28 3.24
CA ASP A 809 -4.50 23.87 3.46
C ASP A 809 -5.64 23.74 4.49
N ASN A 810 -6.85 23.42 4.03
CA ASN A 810 -7.91 22.88 4.89
C ASN A 810 -8.74 21.88 4.10
N LEU A 811 -8.30 20.61 4.09
CA LEU A 811 -9.14 19.48 3.72
C LEU A 811 -9.48 18.68 4.98
N ASP A 812 -10.73 18.90 5.39
CA ASP A 812 -11.46 18.23 6.46
C ASP A 812 -11.22 16.72 6.53
N GLU A 813 -10.99 16.29 7.77
CA GLU A 813 -11.15 14.93 8.24
C GLU A 813 -12.60 14.47 8.06
N ASN A 814 -12.85 13.62 7.06
CA ASN A 814 -14.00 12.72 7.10
C ASN A 814 -13.49 11.28 7.20
N SER A 815 -13.44 10.84 8.45
CA SER A 815 -13.27 9.47 8.90
C SER A 815 -14.52 8.66 8.58
N ASP A 816 -14.53 7.96 7.45
CA ASP A 816 -15.52 6.92 7.19
C ASP A 816 -14.87 5.71 6.46
N GLU A 817 -13.84 5.15 7.09
CA GLU A 817 -13.39 3.78 6.81
C GLU A 817 -13.42 2.97 8.11
N ASN A 818 -14.57 2.36 8.41
CA ASN A 818 -14.62 1.03 9.06
C ASN A 818 -16.06 0.50 9.07
N LYS A 819 -16.44 -0.14 7.96
CA LYS A 819 -17.49 -1.17 7.97
C LYS A 819 -16.94 -2.42 7.30
N VAL A 820 -16.28 -3.25 8.11
CA VAL A 820 -16.03 -4.65 7.77
C VAL A 820 -17.40 -5.31 7.60
N PRO A 821 -17.74 -5.90 6.44
CA PRO A 821 -18.87 -6.81 6.37
C PRO A 821 -18.50 -8.05 7.18
N GLU A 822 -19.27 -8.34 8.23
CA GLU A 822 -19.26 -9.64 8.90
C GLU A 822 -19.58 -10.72 7.86
N VAL A 823 -18.56 -11.42 7.38
CA VAL A 823 -18.73 -12.69 6.68
C VAL A 823 -18.83 -13.75 7.77
N ASN A 824 -20.06 -14.24 7.97
CA ASN A 824 -20.37 -15.35 8.84
C ASN A 824 -19.47 -16.56 8.53
N GLY A 825 -19.03 -17.21 9.61
CA GLY A 825 -18.07 -18.29 9.60
C GLY A 825 -18.55 -19.50 8.80
N ASN A 826 -17.67 -19.93 7.90
CA ASN A 826 -17.17 -21.30 7.82
C ASN A 826 -15.94 -21.25 6.92
N ALA A 827 -14.78 -20.98 7.52
CA ALA A 827 -13.51 -21.23 6.84
C ALA A 827 -13.28 -22.74 6.92
N GLU A 828 -13.50 -23.45 5.82
CA GLU A 828 -12.97 -24.80 5.66
C GLU A 828 -11.46 -24.74 5.92
N GLU A 829 -11.00 -25.52 6.89
CA GLU A 829 -9.59 -25.79 7.11
C GLU A 829 -9.03 -26.48 5.86
N THR A 830 -8.44 -25.69 4.97
CA THR A 830 -7.73 -26.26 3.82
C THR A 830 -6.42 -26.85 4.31
N SER A 831 -6.37 -28.18 4.39
CA SER A 831 -5.14 -28.96 4.52
C SER A 831 -4.15 -28.58 3.40
N VAL A 832 -2.87 -28.45 3.75
CA VAL A 832 -1.80 -27.84 2.94
C VAL A 832 -1.27 -28.74 1.81
N ASP A 833 -1.85 -29.92 1.62
CA ASP A 833 -1.38 -30.90 0.64
C ASP A 833 -2.21 -30.83 -0.65
N ASP A 834 -1.70 -30.05 -1.61
CA ASP A 834 -1.60 -30.38 -3.05
C ASP A 834 -1.47 -29.08 -3.86
N LYS A 835 -0.29 -28.83 -4.42
CA LYS A 835 -0.01 -27.67 -5.31
C LYS A 835 -0.91 -27.62 -6.57
N ASN A 836 -1.74 -28.64 -6.80
CA ASN A 836 -2.61 -28.80 -7.96
C ASN A 836 -4.12 -28.87 -7.64
N LYS A 837 -4.55 -28.74 -6.38
CA LYS A 837 -5.99 -28.68 -6.08
C LYS A 837 -6.48 -27.24 -6.27
N ALA A 838 -7.19 -27.01 -7.38
CA ALA A 838 -7.75 -25.71 -7.68
C ALA A 838 -8.69 -25.25 -6.54
N LEU A 839 -8.48 -24.01 -6.07
CA LEU A 839 -9.28 -23.36 -5.03
C LEU A 839 -10.79 -23.44 -5.36
N SER A 840 -11.63 -23.39 -4.32
CA SER A 840 -13.08 -23.23 -4.48
C SER A 840 -13.36 -22.02 -5.38
N GLU A 841 -14.37 -22.13 -6.23
CA GLU A 841 -14.73 -21.14 -7.26
C GLU A 841 -14.94 -19.74 -6.65
N ASP A 842 -15.59 -19.67 -5.48
CA ASP A 842 -15.84 -18.42 -4.76
C ASP A 842 -14.56 -17.82 -4.18
N ALA A 843 -13.66 -18.66 -3.64
CA ALA A 843 -12.37 -18.22 -3.09
C ALA A 843 -11.44 -17.69 -4.19
N ALA A 844 -11.37 -18.38 -5.33
CA ALA A 844 -10.60 -17.94 -6.49
C ALA A 844 -11.13 -16.61 -7.06
N THR A 845 -12.46 -16.42 -7.08
CA THR A 845 -13.09 -15.17 -7.54
C THR A 845 -12.88 -14.00 -6.58
N ALA A 846 -12.94 -14.24 -5.26
CA ALA A 846 -12.64 -13.23 -4.26
C ALA A 846 -11.18 -12.75 -4.32
N ILE A 847 -10.21 -13.68 -4.45
CA ILE A 847 -8.79 -13.36 -4.59
C ILE A 847 -8.54 -12.57 -5.88
N HIS A 848 -9.09 -13.03 -7.01
CA HIS A 848 -8.99 -12.34 -8.29
C HIS A 848 -9.51 -10.89 -8.19
N THR A 849 -10.68 -10.69 -7.57
CA THR A 849 -11.28 -9.35 -7.38
C THR A 849 -10.41 -8.46 -6.50
N ALA A 850 -9.83 -8.99 -5.43
CA ALA A 850 -8.92 -8.25 -4.56
C ALA A 850 -7.65 -7.81 -5.29
N ILE A 851 -7.04 -8.70 -6.10
CA ILE A 851 -5.85 -8.37 -6.90
C ILE A 851 -6.18 -7.23 -7.88
N ALA A 852 -7.31 -7.32 -8.58
CA ALA A 852 -7.70 -6.33 -9.59
C ALA A 852 -8.05 -4.96 -9.00
N THR A 853 -8.78 -4.93 -7.89
CA THR A 853 -9.31 -3.68 -7.32
C THR A 853 -8.36 -3.00 -6.33
N ARG A 854 -7.49 -3.75 -5.65
CA ARG A 854 -6.63 -3.21 -4.57
C ARG A 854 -5.13 -3.28 -4.90
N LEU A 855 -4.62 -4.43 -5.34
CA LEU A 855 -3.17 -4.62 -5.52
C LEU A 855 -2.64 -4.01 -6.81
N LEU A 856 -3.26 -4.31 -7.96
CA LEU A 856 -2.81 -3.80 -9.26
C LEU A 856 -2.78 -2.25 -9.31
N PRO A 857 -3.79 -1.50 -8.82
CA PRO A 857 -3.73 -0.03 -8.82
C PRO A 857 -2.58 0.51 -7.97
N ARG A 858 -2.30 -0.10 -6.81
CA ARG A 858 -1.17 0.29 -5.95
C ARG A 858 0.17 0.04 -6.62
N LEU A 859 0.33 -1.10 -7.30
CA LEU A 859 1.56 -1.43 -8.05
C LEU A 859 1.75 -0.49 -9.24
N HIS A 860 0.69 -0.16 -9.99
CA HIS A 860 0.75 0.85 -11.06
C HIS A 860 1.13 2.22 -10.50
N LYS A 861 0.57 2.64 -9.35
CA LYS A 861 0.93 3.90 -8.70
C LYS A 861 2.42 3.95 -8.36
N VAL A 862 2.97 2.89 -7.78
CA VAL A 862 4.41 2.80 -7.46
C VAL A 862 5.28 2.83 -8.73
N LEU A 863 4.88 2.10 -9.77
CA LEU A 863 5.62 2.09 -11.05
C LEU A 863 5.56 3.47 -11.75
N ASN A 864 4.45 4.20 -11.61
CA ASN A 864 4.18 5.47 -12.28
C ASN A 864 4.66 6.71 -11.51
N GLN A 865 4.97 6.59 -10.21
CA GLN A 865 5.55 7.69 -9.44
C GLN A 865 6.85 8.16 -10.09
N LYS A 866 6.86 9.40 -10.60
CA LYS A 866 8.08 10.12 -10.99
C LYS A 866 8.83 10.51 -9.70
N ALA A 867 10.16 10.50 -9.73
CA ALA A 867 10.90 11.14 -8.64
C ALA A 867 10.47 12.61 -8.57
N ARG A 868 10.18 13.14 -7.37
CA ARG A 868 9.87 14.57 -7.16
C ARG A 868 11.13 15.40 -7.39
N ALA A 869 11.58 15.48 -8.64
CA ALA A 869 12.86 16.10 -8.99
C ALA A 869 12.72 17.59 -9.32
N ASP A 870 11.53 18.07 -9.72
CA ASP A 870 11.43 19.43 -10.25
C ASP A 870 11.28 20.53 -9.18
N GLU A 871 10.91 20.19 -7.93
CA GLU A 871 10.72 21.18 -6.84
C GLU A 871 11.82 21.17 -5.75
N GLU A 872 12.54 20.06 -5.55
CA GLU A 872 13.43 19.87 -4.38
C GLU A 872 14.93 19.99 -4.70
N HIS A 873 15.32 20.72 -5.76
CA HIS A 873 16.72 20.87 -6.19
C HIS A 873 17.66 21.59 -5.19
N LYS A 874 17.22 21.90 -3.96
CA LYS A 874 18.05 22.61 -2.97
C LYS A 874 18.35 21.89 -1.65
N ALA A 875 17.80 20.70 -1.33
CA ALA A 875 17.90 20.22 0.07
C ALA A 875 18.28 18.74 0.36
N ALA A 876 18.37 17.81 -0.59
CA ALA A 876 18.63 16.40 -0.22
C ALA A 876 19.85 15.80 -0.93
N LYS A 877 20.98 15.75 -0.21
CA LYS A 877 22.27 15.20 -0.66
C LYS A 877 22.37 13.66 -0.53
N VAL A 878 21.26 12.91 -0.54
CA VAL A 878 21.27 11.51 -0.06
C VAL A 878 21.19 10.45 -1.18
N LEU A 879 20.47 10.64 -2.29
CA LEU A 879 20.55 9.75 -3.46
C LEU A 879 20.09 10.51 -4.72
N LEU A 880 20.73 10.29 -5.87
CA LEU A 880 20.34 10.93 -7.13
C LEU A 880 18.92 10.46 -7.53
N PRO A 881 18.01 11.35 -7.94
CA PRO A 881 16.64 11.00 -8.35
C PRO A 881 16.55 9.86 -9.36
N GLU A 882 17.54 9.76 -10.25
CA GLU A 882 17.63 8.73 -11.30
C GLU A 882 17.82 7.31 -10.74
N GLU A 883 18.49 7.14 -9.58
CA GLU A 883 18.71 5.83 -8.97
C GLU A 883 17.40 5.22 -8.45
N HIS A 884 16.49 6.04 -7.91
CA HIS A 884 15.17 5.58 -7.47
C HIS A 884 14.30 5.11 -8.64
N GLU A 885 14.43 5.73 -9.82
CA GLU A 885 13.69 5.31 -11.02
C GLU A 885 14.18 3.95 -11.52
N ILE A 886 15.50 3.75 -11.62
CA ILE A 886 16.13 2.48 -12.04
C ILE A 886 15.62 1.31 -11.20
N LEU A 887 15.54 1.50 -9.89
CA LEU A 887 15.18 0.45 -8.95
C LEU A 887 13.73 -0.01 -9.09
N ARG A 888 12.80 0.83 -9.57
CA ARG A 888 11.36 0.52 -9.70
C ARG A 888 11.03 -0.28 -10.95
N ILE A 889 11.86 -0.20 -11.99
CA ILE A 889 11.62 -0.85 -13.30
C ILE A 889 11.38 -2.37 -13.17
N PRO A 890 12.14 -3.15 -12.37
CA PRO A 890 11.93 -4.59 -12.22
C PRO A 890 10.56 -5.01 -11.65
N ILE A 891 9.82 -4.10 -11.00
CA ILE A 891 8.44 -4.37 -10.53
C ILE A 891 7.54 -4.75 -11.71
N ALA A 892 7.77 -4.17 -12.89
CA ALA A 892 7.02 -4.50 -14.09
C ALA A 892 7.13 -5.98 -14.48
N VAL A 893 8.31 -6.61 -14.31
CA VAL A 893 8.50 -8.05 -14.58
C VAL A 893 7.63 -8.88 -13.64
N ALA A 894 7.61 -8.53 -12.35
CA ALA A 894 6.83 -9.24 -11.35
C ALA A 894 5.31 -9.05 -11.56
N MET A 895 4.89 -7.85 -11.96
CA MET A 895 3.49 -7.57 -12.34
C MET A 895 3.05 -8.41 -13.54
N VAL A 896 3.87 -8.53 -14.58
CA VAL A 896 3.55 -9.35 -15.76
C VAL A 896 3.42 -10.83 -15.37
N LYS A 897 4.34 -11.36 -14.56
CA LYS A 897 4.24 -12.73 -14.05
C LYS A 897 2.99 -12.97 -13.21
N LEU A 898 2.60 -12.02 -12.37
CA LEU A 898 1.33 -12.08 -11.63
C LEU A 898 0.13 -12.09 -12.59
N LEU A 899 0.14 -11.23 -13.63
CA LEU A 899 -0.91 -11.18 -14.65
C LEU A 899 -1.01 -12.46 -15.48
N GLN A 900 0.10 -13.20 -15.67
CA GLN A 900 0.09 -14.52 -16.31
C GLN A 900 -0.52 -15.62 -15.43
N ALA A 901 -0.49 -15.44 -14.11
CA ALA A 901 -1.12 -16.38 -13.15
C ALA A 901 -2.62 -16.11 -12.94
N LEU A 902 -3.16 -15.04 -13.54
CA LEU A 902 -4.56 -14.65 -13.45
C LEU A 902 -5.37 -15.18 -14.65
N PRO A 903 -6.59 -15.68 -14.45
CA PRO A 903 -7.49 -16.08 -15.53
C PRO A 903 -8.10 -14.86 -16.28
N ASP A 904 -8.65 -15.12 -17.47
CA ASP A 904 -9.48 -14.22 -18.31
C ASP A 904 -8.92 -12.82 -18.63
N GLY A 905 -8.34 -12.60 -19.82
CA GLY A 905 -8.21 -11.28 -20.49
C GLY A 905 -7.54 -10.12 -19.71
N MET A 906 -7.19 -10.28 -18.44
CA MET A 906 -6.68 -9.26 -17.54
C MET A 906 -5.27 -8.86 -17.92
N LEU A 907 -4.48 -9.84 -18.38
CA LEU A 907 -3.20 -9.57 -19.01
C LEU A 907 -3.38 -8.56 -20.16
N GLN A 908 -4.32 -8.80 -21.08
CA GLN A 908 -4.55 -7.90 -22.22
C GLN A 908 -5.03 -6.50 -21.80
N ARG A 909 -5.80 -6.39 -20.70
CA ARG A 909 -6.29 -5.10 -20.17
C ARG A 909 -5.21 -4.26 -19.51
N HIS A 910 -4.30 -4.86 -18.74
CA HIS A 910 -3.29 -4.14 -17.97
C HIS A 910 -1.92 -4.04 -18.65
N LEU A 911 -1.63 -4.92 -19.61
CA LEU A 911 -0.38 -4.88 -20.39
C LEU A 911 -0.13 -3.54 -21.12
N PRO A 912 -1.13 -2.85 -21.72
CA PRO A 912 -0.93 -1.53 -22.31
C PRO A 912 -0.27 -0.53 -21.36
N GLY A 913 -0.75 -0.43 -20.12
CA GLY A 913 -0.22 0.51 -19.13
C GLY A 913 1.23 0.20 -18.74
N ILE A 914 1.56 -1.09 -18.60
CA ILE A 914 2.92 -1.54 -18.28
C ILE A 914 3.87 -1.24 -19.45
N PHE A 915 3.47 -1.52 -20.69
CA PHE A 915 4.28 -1.25 -21.88
C PHE A 915 4.51 0.24 -22.10
N LEU A 916 3.47 1.06 -21.99
CA LEU A 916 3.60 2.52 -22.09
C LEU A 916 4.64 3.04 -21.08
N ARG A 917 4.56 2.59 -19.82
CA ARG A 917 5.48 3.03 -18.79
C ARG A 917 6.93 2.59 -19.03
N ILE A 918 7.16 1.34 -19.46
CA ILE A 918 8.52 0.87 -19.83
C ILE A 918 9.05 1.67 -21.03
N CYS A 919 8.21 1.95 -22.03
CA CYS A 919 8.60 2.75 -23.18
C CYS A 919 8.88 4.22 -22.80
N ASP A 920 8.19 4.78 -21.81
CA ASP A 920 8.51 6.10 -21.27
C ASP A 920 9.86 6.09 -20.52
N PHE A 921 10.23 5.02 -19.81
CA PHE A 921 11.58 4.91 -19.26
C PHE A 921 12.67 4.88 -20.34
N LEU A 922 12.37 4.35 -21.54
CA LEU A 922 13.28 4.41 -22.69
C LEU A 922 13.47 5.84 -23.24
N LYS A 923 12.57 6.78 -22.92
CA LYS A 923 12.73 8.22 -23.26
C LYS A 923 13.63 8.99 -22.27
N SER A 924 13.97 8.40 -21.13
CA SER A 924 14.74 9.10 -20.09
C SER A 924 16.09 9.61 -20.63
N ARG A 925 16.53 10.78 -20.14
CA ARG A 925 17.86 11.34 -20.42
C ARG A 925 18.96 10.49 -19.78
N SER A 926 18.66 9.83 -18.67
CA SER A 926 19.60 8.96 -17.96
C SER A 926 19.88 7.69 -18.74
N ARG A 927 21.17 7.38 -18.93
CA ARG A 927 21.61 6.15 -19.61
C ARG A 927 21.26 4.91 -18.80
N ASP A 928 21.40 4.97 -17.49
CA ASP A 928 21.23 3.81 -16.62
C ASP A 928 19.75 3.42 -16.48
N VAL A 929 18.84 4.42 -16.45
CA VAL A 929 17.39 4.20 -16.55
C VAL A 929 17.03 3.49 -17.86
N ARG A 930 17.57 3.96 -19.00
CA ARG A 930 17.32 3.33 -20.30
C ARG A 930 17.86 1.90 -20.37
N GLU A 931 19.03 1.62 -19.81
CA GLU A 931 19.59 0.26 -19.80
C GLU A 931 18.78 -0.70 -18.92
N ALA A 932 18.37 -0.26 -17.74
CA ALA A 932 17.48 -1.04 -16.87
C ALA A 932 16.09 -1.28 -17.51
N ALA A 933 15.56 -0.29 -18.25
CA ALA A 933 14.34 -0.45 -19.04
C ALA A 933 14.49 -1.50 -20.16
N ARG A 934 15.59 -1.48 -20.92
CA ARG A 934 15.89 -2.51 -21.93
C ARG A 934 15.99 -3.90 -21.32
N GLY A 935 16.73 -4.03 -20.20
CA GLY A 935 16.88 -5.29 -19.48
C GLY A 935 15.54 -5.84 -18.96
N THR A 936 14.66 -4.97 -18.47
CA THR A 936 13.32 -5.32 -18.01
C THR A 936 12.42 -5.71 -19.18
N LEU A 937 12.45 -4.96 -20.28
CA LEU A 937 11.67 -5.25 -21.47
C LEU A 937 12.02 -6.61 -22.08
N MET A 938 13.31 -6.96 -22.12
CA MET A 938 13.76 -8.30 -22.54
C MET A 938 13.18 -9.39 -21.62
N LYS A 939 13.27 -9.23 -20.29
CA LYS A 939 12.70 -10.20 -19.34
C LYS A 939 11.19 -10.35 -19.47
N VAL A 940 10.48 -9.24 -19.68
CA VAL A 940 9.02 -9.24 -19.93
C VAL A 940 8.70 -9.98 -21.23
N MET A 941 9.41 -9.70 -22.32
CA MET A 941 9.18 -10.38 -23.60
C MET A 941 9.54 -11.85 -23.57
N SER A 942 10.60 -12.24 -22.86
CA SER A 942 10.92 -13.66 -22.63
C SER A 942 9.84 -14.38 -21.84
N SER A 943 9.12 -13.69 -20.93
CA SER A 943 7.99 -14.27 -20.20
C SER A 943 6.71 -14.36 -21.02
N LEU A 944 6.39 -13.34 -21.83
CA LEU A 944 5.15 -13.27 -22.63
C LEU A 944 5.18 -14.10 -23.92
N GLY A 945 6.36 -14.20 -24.54
CA GLY A 945 6.55 -14.87 -25.82
C GLY A 945 6.29 -14.00 -27.06
N ALA A 946 6.48 -14.61 -28.23
CA ALA A 946 6.43 -13.95 -29.55
C ALA A 946 5.10 -13.27 -29.93
N PRO A 947 3.89 -13.77 -29.57
CA PRO A 947 2.62 -13.17 -30.02
C PRO A 947 2.45 -11.70 -29.62
N TYR A 948 3.03 -11.29 -28.49
CA TYR A 948 2.94 -9.93 -27.96
C TYR A 948 3.95 -8.96 -28.59
N LEU A 949 4.87 -9.44 -29.44
CA LEU A 949 5.92 -8.63 -30.04
C LEU A 949 5.35 -7.55 -30.97
N LYS A 950 4.33 -7.87 -31.77
CA LYS A 950 3.61 -6.90 -32.61
C LYS A 950 3.00 -5.77 -31.77
N TYR A 951 2.40 -6.14 -30.64
CA TYR A 951 1.79 -5.18 -29.73
C TYR A 951 2.83 -4.26 -29.09
N LEU A 952 3.97 -4.81 -28.63
CA LEU A 952 5.10 -4.02 -28.13
C LEU A 952 5.60 -3.01 -29.16
N PHE A 953 5.86 -3.45 -30.40
CA PHE A 953 6.36 -2.54 -31.44
C PHE A 953 5.35 -1.45 -31.79
N SER A 954 4.04 -1.75 -31.75
CA SER A 954 3.00 -0.73 -31.92
C SER A 954 3.09 0.35 -30.83
N GLN A 955 3.29 -0.05 -29.57
CA GLN A 955 3.43 0.89 -28.45
C GLN A 955 4.75 1.67 -28.52
N MET A 956 5.87 1.01 -28.84
CA MET A 956 7.16 1.67 -29.04
C MET A 956 7.08 2.73 -30.14
N ARG A 957 6.43 2.42 -31.27
CA ARG A 957 6.23 3.38 -32.37
C ARG A 957 5.39 4.59 -31.97
N ALA A 958 4.38 4.40 -31.13
CA ALA A 958 3.54 5.50 -30.63
C ALA A 958 4.30 6.43 -29.66
N VAL A 959 5.23 5.86 -28.89
CA VAL A 959 5.92 6.55 -27.79
C VAL A 959 7.26 7.17 -28.25
N LEU A 960 8.05 6.44 -29.05
CA LEU A 960 9.40 6.81 -29.48
C LEU A 960 9.39 7.50 -30.85
N LYS A 961 9.04 8.79 -30.88
CA LYS A 961 8.84 9.54 -32.13
C LYS A 961 10.06 10.33 -32.62
N ARG A 962 11.11 10.51 -31.81
CA ARG A 962 12.30 11.29 -32.20
C ARG A 962 13.23 10.43 -33.06
N GLY A 963 13.90 11.01 -34.05
CA GLY A 963 14.58 10.20 -35.07
C GLY A 963 15.75 9.34 -34.56
N TYR A 964 16.47 9.71 -33.47
CA TYR A 964 17.47 8.82 -32.84
C TYR A 964 16.85 7.58 -32.17
N GLN A 965 15.51 7.55 -32.05
CA GLN A 965 14.73 6.46 -31.49
C GLN A 965 14.14 5.55 -32.60
N VAL A 966 14.34 5.89 -33.88
CA VAL A 966 13.76 5.21 -35.04
C VAL A 966 14.87 4.70 -35.97
N CYS A 967 14.88 3.40 -36.27
CA CYS A 967 15.97 2.74 -37.01
C CYS A 967 16.22 3.29 -38.43
N GLN A 968 15.15 3.59 -39.20
CA GLN A 968 15.32 4.09 -40.57
C GLN A 968 15.79 5.55 -40.59
N ALA A 969 15.28 6.37 -39.67
CA ALA A 969 15.74 7.75 -39.50
C ALA A 969 17.20 7.79 -39.04
N GLU A 970 17.63 6.86 -38.18
CA GLU A 970 19.04 6.76 -37.75
C GLU A 970 20.02 6.60 -38.93
N LEU A 971 19.61 5.95 -40.02
CA LEU A 971 20.48 5.65 -41.17
C LEU A 971 20.41 6.70 -42.28
N PHE A 972 19.23 7.26 -42.55
CA PHE A 972 18.95 8.01 -43.77
C PHE A 972 18.37 9.42 -43.56
N SER A 973 18.17 9.87 -42.32
CA SER A 973 17.77 11.26 -42.03
C SER A 973 18.95 12.12 -41.59
N ASP A 974 18.72 13.41 -41.35
CA ASP A 974 19.71 14.40 -40.88
C ASP A 974 20.46 13.93 -39.61
N ILE A 975 19.84 13.09 -38.79
CA ILE A 975 20.46 12.48 -37.60
C ILE A 975 21.65 11.57 -37.95
N ALA A 976 21.62 10.95 -39.13
CA ALA A 976 22.75 10.17 -39.62
C ALA A 976 23.99 11.05 -39.84
N GLU A 977 23.79 12.34 -40.18
CA GLU A 977 24.85 13.33 -40.32
C GLU A 977 25.29 13.88 -38.95
N GLU A 978 24.34 14.13 -38.04
CA GLU A 978 24.65 14.53 -36.65
C GLU A 978 25.54 13.52 -35.93
N LYS A 979 25.34 12.21 -36.15
CA LYS A 979 26.19 11.15 -35.56
C LYS A 979 27.63 11.17 -36.07
N GLU A 980 27.89 11.74 -37.25
CA GLU A 980 29.23 11.90 -37.82
C GLU A 980 29.99 13.05 -37.13
N VAL A 981 29.30 13.93 -36.37
CA VAL A 981 29.91 15.01 -35.59
C VAL A 981 30.60 14.44 -34.34
N ALA A 982 31.94 14.55 -34.28
CA ALA A 982 32.76 13.98 -33.21
C ALA A 982 32.37 14.44 -31.80
N GLN A 983 31.87 15.67 -31.63
CA GLN A 983 31.36 16.17 -30.34
C GLN A 983 30.05 15.52 -29.90
N ILE A 984 29.16 15.16 -30.82
CA ILE A 984 27.90 14.47 -30.53
C ILE A 984 28.20 12.99 -30.22
N GLY A 985 29.05 12.38 -31.06
CA GLY A 985 29.57 11.04 -30.84
C GLY A 985 30.28 10.89 -29.49
N SER A 986 31.06 11.87 -29.04
CA SER A 986 31.80 11.77 -27.76
C SER A 986 30.88 11.77 -26.53
N LYS A 987 29.78 12.55 -26.54
CA LYS A 987 28.85 12.71 -25.43
C LYS A 987 27.81 11.59 -25.29
N VAL A 988 27.37 10.95 -26.39
CA VAL A 988 26.29 9.96 -26.37
C VAL A 988 26.76 8.60 -26.90
N ARG A 989 26.82 7.58 -26.03
CA ARG A 989 27.26 6.22 -26.44
C ARG A 989 26.35 5.61 -27.50
N GLU A 990 25.04 5.90 -27.47
CA GLU A 990 24.11 5.45 -28.52
C GLU A 990 24.37 6.12 -29.88
N ALA A 991 25.05 7.27 -29.92
CA ALA A 991 25.49 7.90 -31.17
C ALA A 991 26.75 7.25 -31.74
N LYS A 992 27.61 6.66 -30.89
CA LYS A 992 28.88 6.01 -31.30
C LYS A 992 28.71 4.73 -32.11
N ALA A 993 27.59 4.03 -31.98
CA ALA A 993 27.38 2.72 -32.60
C ALA A 993 26.08 2.67 -33.40
N THR A 994 26.16 2.29 -34.67
CA THR A 994 25.01 2.11 -35.56
C THR A 994 24.59 0.65 -35.57
N LYS A 995 23.57 0.31 -34.77
CA LYS A 995 23.07 -1.08 -34.66
C LYS A 995 22.04 -1.44 -35.74
N SER A 996 21.53 -0.46 -36.49
CA SER A 996 20.47 -0.66 -37.47
C SER A 996 20.82 -1.67 -38.58
N PHE A 997 22.09 -1.79 -38.98
CA PHE A 997 22.54 -2.83 -39.91
C PHE A 997 22.31 -4.26 -39.38
N ALA A 998 22.56 -4.49 -38.10
CA ALA A 998 22.34 -5.80 -37.47
C ALA A 998 20.84 -6.16 -37.38
N ILE A 999 19.95 -5.15 -37.28
CA ILE A 999 18.50 -5.37 -37.27
C ILE A 999 18.05 -5.94 -38.62
N TYR A 1000 18.54 -5.43 -39.74
CA TYR A 1000 18.24 -5.97 -41.08
C TYR A 1000 18.70 -7.43 -41.22
N ASN A 1001 19.85 -7.79 -40.65
CA ASN A 1001 20.34 -9.17 -40.63
C ASN A 1001 19.40 -10.09 -39.82
N ILE A 1002 18.99 -9.67 -38.61
CA ILE A 1002 18.07 -10.45 -37.76
C ILE A 1002 16.69 -10.59 -38.40
N LEU A 1003 16.16 -9.53 -39.02
CA LEU A 1003 14.87 -9.58 -39.71
C LEU A 1003 14.92 -10.56 -40.88
N ALA A 1004 16.02 -10.57 -41.63
CA ALA A 1004 16.23 -11.48 -42.74
C ALA A 1004 16.40 -12.95 -42.29
N SER A 1005 17.04 -13.21 -41.15
CA SER A 1005 17.24 -14.57 -40.63
C SER A 1005 15.97 -15.24 -40.09
N VAL A 1006 14.92 -14.45 -39.83
CA VAL A 1006 13.61 -14.92 -39.33
C VAL A 1006 12.49 -14.68 -40.36
N ALA A 1007 12.80 -14.10 -41.52
CA ALA A 1007 11.81 -13.80 -42.54
C ALA A 1007 11.07 -15.06 -43.02
N SER A 1008 9.75 -14.93 -43.18
CA SER A 1008 8.86 -15.91 -43.82
C SER A 1008 8.55 -15.53 -45.27
N LYS A 1009 7.96 -16.45 -46.04
CA LYS A 1009 7.51 -16.25 -47.44
C LYS A 1009 6.71 -14.96 -47.62
N ASP A 1010 5.76 -14.68 -46.72
CA ASP A 1010 4.84 -13.53 -46.82
C ASP A 1010 5.54 -12.20 -46.48
N SER A 1011 6.52 -12.24 -45.59
CA SER A 1011 7.26 -11.06 -45.13
C SER A 1011 8.47 -10.69 -45.99
N LEU A 1012 9.00 -11.62 -46.80
CA LEU A 1012 10.22 -11.41 -47.59
C LEU A 1012 10.12 -10.19 -48.51
N ARG A 1013 8.95 -10.00 -49.14
CA ARG A 1013 8.70 -8.87 -50.06
C ARG A 1013 8.62 -7.50 -49.38
N GLN A 1014 8.54 -7.47 -48.05
CA GLN A 1014 8.43 -6.23 -47.28
C GLN A 1014 9.79 -5.67 -46.85
N LEU A 1015 10.89 -6.43 -46.99
CA LEU A 1015 12.21 -6.05 -46.48
C LEU A 1015 12.94 -4.99 -47.32
N THR A 1016 12.75 -5.00 -48.63
CA THR A 1016 13.49 -4.15 -49.59
C THR A 1016 12.80 -2.86 -50.04
N PRO A 1017 11.45 -2.73 -50.10
CA PRO A 1017 10.81 -1.55 -50.70
C PRO A 1017 11.27 -0.21 -50.10
N ALA A 1018 11.41 -0.15 -48.78
CA ALA A 1018 11.86 1.07 -48.09
C ALA A 1018 13.30 1.47 -48.48
N LEU A 1019 14.18 0.50 -48.73
CA LEU A 1019 15.54 0.77 -49.20
C LEU A 1019 15.54 1.18 -50.68
N CYS A 1020 14.65 0.62 -51.50
CA CYS A 1020 14.46 1.02 -52.88
C CYS A 1020 14.01 2.49 -52.99
N GLU A 1021 13.05 2.92 -52.17
CA GLU A 1021 12.58 4.32 -52.16
C GLU A 1021 13.70 5.30 -51.79
N VAL A 1022 14.54 4.94 -50.80
CA VAL A 1022 15.71 5.74 -50.43
C VAL A 1022 16.72 5.79 -51.58
N LEU A 1023 17.01 4.65 -52.23
CA LEU A 1023 17.94 4.60 -53.37
C LEU A 1023 17.44 5.41 -54.57
N LEU A 1024 16.14 5.44 -54.83
CA LEU A 1024 15.56 6.17 -55.96
C LEU A 1024 15.49 7.68 -55.73
N SER A 1025 15.45 8.13 -54.48
CA SER A 1025 15.38 9.54 -54.10
C SER A 1025 16.75 10.19 -53.83
N THR A 1026 17.76 9.39 -53.50
CA THR A 1026 19.07 9.87 -53.03
C THR A 1026 20.04 10.20 -54.18
N SER A 1027 20.76 11.32 -54.04
CA SER A 1027 21.92 11.68 -54.88
C SER A 1027 23.28 11.50 -54.20
N SER A 1028 23.30 11.25 -52.89
CA SER A 1028 24.53 11.09 -52.09
C SER A 1028 25.14 9.70 -52.20
N HIS A 1029 26.39 9.62 -52.66
CA HIS A 1029 27.15 8.36 -52.71
C HIS A 1029 27.31 7.70 -51.33
N LYS A 1030 27.39 8.49 -50.25
CA LYS A 1030 27.47 7.96 -48.86
C LYS A 1030 26.20 7.19 -48.48
N THR A 1031 25.04 7.75 -48.79
CA THR A 1031 23.73 7.17 -48.50
C THR A 1031 23.47 5.93 -49.36
N VAL A 1032 23.92 5.94 -50.62
CA VAL A 1032 23.92 4.74 -51.49
C VAL A 1032 24.76 3.62 -50.88
N LYS A 1033 25.97 3.92 -50.37
CA LYS A 1033 26.81 2.93 -49.68
C LYS A 1033 26.15 2.37 -48.41
N LYS A 1034 25.52 3.22 -47.59
CA LYS A 1034 24.73 2.78 -46.42
C LYS A 1034 23.58 1.84 -46.83
N CYS A 1035 22.93 2.09 -47.97
CA CYS A 1035 21.91 1.18 -48.51
C CYS A 1035 22.49 -0.17 -48.96
N ASP A 1036 23.64 -0.19 -49.66
CA ASP A 1036 24.34 -1.42 -50.06
C ASP A 1036 24.75 -2.26 -48.83
N ASP A 1037 25.27 -1.62 -47.77
CA ASP A 1037 25.59 -2.29 -46.51
C ASP A 1037 24.34 -2.90 -45.83
N CYS A 1038 23.18 -2.24 -45.90
CA CYS A 1038 21.91 -2.81 -45.41
C CYS A 1038 21.50 -4.04 -46.24
N LEU A 1039 21.57 -3.93 -47.57
CA LEU A 1039 21.24 -5.03 -48.49
C LEU A 1039 22.18 -6.23 -48.29
N HIS A 1040 23.47 -6.00 -48.05
CA HIS A 1040 24.43 -7.06 -47.72
C HIS A 1040 24.08 -7.79 -46.41
N ASN A 1041 23.66 -7.05 -45.38
CA ASN A 1041 23.19 -7.65 -44.12
C ASN A 1041 21.89 -8.46 -44.31
N ILE A 1042 20.98 -8.01 -45.18
CA ILE A 1042 19.81 -8.80 -45.58
C ILE A 1042 20.23 -10.11 -46.26
N VAL A 1043 21.16 -10.07 -47.22
CA VAL A 1043 21.66 -11.28 -47.87
C VAL A 1043 22.27 -12.25 -46.85
N THR A 1044 23.11 -11.74 -45.94
CA THR A 1044 23.75 -12.56 -44.90
C THR A 1044 22.72 -13.22 -43.98
N GLY A 1045 21.69 -12.48 -43.57
CA GLY A 1045 20.60 -13.01 -42.75
C GLY A 1045 19.75 -14.05 -43.50
N LEU A 1046 19.41 -13.80 -44.76
CA LEU A 1046 18.64 -14.74 -45.59
C LEU A 1046 19.41 -16.06 -45.81
N SER A 1047 20.73 -16.00 -45.99
CA SER A 1047 21.58 -17.19 -46.14
C SER A 1047 21.66 -18.03 -44.86
N ALA A 1048 21.48 -17.42 -43.69
CA ALA A 1048 21.43 -18.13 -42.40
C ALA A 1048 20.03 -18.69 -42.06
N ASN A 1049 18.99 -18.32 -42.83
CA ASN A 1049 17.61 -18.68 -42.56
C ASN A 1049 17.30 -20.11 -43.04
N LYS A 1050 17.22 -21.05 -42.09
CA LYS A 1050 16.89 -22.45 -42.37
C LYS A 1050 15.40 -22.70 -42.68
N GLY A 1051 14.53 -21.75 -42.35
CA GLY A 1051 13.08 -21.88 -42.49
C GLY A 1051 12.53 -21.45 -43.85
N MET A 1052 13.38 -20.92 -44.73
CA MET A 1052 12.99 -20.43 -46.05
C MET A 1052 13.33 -21.46 -47.14
N PRO A 1053 12.34 -21.87 -47.95
CA PRO A 1053 12.60 -22.80 -49.03
C PRO A 1053 13.35 -22.10 -50.18
N VAL A 1054 14.24 -22.85 -50.84
CA VAL A 1054 15.16 -22.32 -51.86
C VAL A 1054 14.40 -21.79 -53.08
N ASP A 1055 13.25 -22.37 -53.42
CA ASP A 1055 12.40 -21.94 -54.53
C ASP A 1055 11.84 -20.53 -54.35
N GLU A 1056 11.28 -20.21 -53.17
CA GLU A 1056 10.80 -18.85 -52.86
C GLU A 1056 11.94 -17.82 -52.86
N LEU A 1057 13.13 -18.22 -52.42
CA LEU A 1057 14.31 -17.37 -52.44
C LEU A 1057 14.75 -17.05 -53.88
N LEU A 1058 14.70 -18.02 -54.79
CA LEU A 1058 14.99 -17.85 -56.21
C LEU A 1058 13.92 -17.01 -56.92
N ILE A 1059 12.63 -17.25 -56.65
CA ILE A 1059 11.53 -16.43 -57.19
C ILE A 1059 11.73 -14.96 -56.80
N TYR A 1060 12.06 -14.70 -55.54
CA TYR A 1060 12.31 -13.35 -55.06
C TYR A 1060 13.54 -12.68 -55.71
N ALA A 1061 14.62 -13.44 -55.90
CA ALA A 1061 15.81 -12.95 -56.61
C ALA A 1061 15.46 -12.58 -58.06
N TYR A 1062 14.77 -13.46 -58.78
CA TYR A 1062 14.32 -13.22 -60.15
C TYR A 1062 13.40 -12.00 -60.25
N GLN A 1063 12.45 -11.85 -59.32
CA GLN A 1063 11.55 -10.69 -59.26
C GLN A 1063 12.31 -9.38 -59.04
N THR A 1064 13.31 -9.38 -58.15
CA THR A 1064 14.09 -8.17 -57.87
C THR A 1064 14.96 -7.76 -59.06
N ILE A 1065 15.59 -8.74 -59.74
CA ILE A 1065 16.41 -8.45 -60.91
C ILE A 1065 15.54 -8.02 -62.11
N SER A 1066 14.44 -8.74 -62.40
CA SER A 1066 13.55 -8.41 -63.52
C SER A 1066 12.90 -7.03 -63.42
N GLN A 1067 12.61 -6.55 -62.21
CA GLN A 1067 12.03 -5.23 -61.98
C GLN A 1067 12.99 -4.08 -62.30
N HIS A 1068 14.30 -4.27 -62.12
CA HIS A 1068 15.30 -3.19 -62.20
C HIS A 1068 16.31 -3.34 -63.35
N ALA A 1069 16.43 -4.52 -63.95
CA ALA A 1069 17.34 -4.77 -65.08
C ALA A 1069 16.98 -3.98 -66.37
N PRO A 1070 15.70 -3.83 -66.79
CA PRO A 1070 15.36 -3.14 -68.04
C PRO A 1070 15.82 -1.68 -68.08
N SER A 1071 15.74 -0.98 -66.94
CA SER A 1071 16.19 0.42 -66.83
C SER A 1071 17.70 0.62 -66.99
N LEU A 1072 18.50 -0.45 -66.93
CA LEU A 1072 19.96 -0.41 -67.10
C LEU A 1072 20.39 -0.80 -68.52
N ALA A 1073 19.47 -1.34 -69.33
CA ALA A 1073 19.76 -1.84 -70.69
C ALA A 1073 19.41 -0.83 -71.79
N GLU A 1074 18.58 0.19 -71.50
CA GLU A 1074 18.26 1.26 -72.46
C GLU A 1074 19.36 2.32 -72.48
N LYS A 1075 20.00 2.50 -73.65
CA LYS A 1075 20.80 3.72 -73.89
C LYS A 1075 19.85 4.93 -73.90
N PRO A 1076 20.15 6.04 -73.21
CA PRO A 1076 19.33 7.24 -73.31
C PRO A 1076 19.29 7.70 -74.78
N ARG A 1077 18.09 7.78 -75.36
CA ARG A 1077 17.88 8.44 -76.66
C ARG A 1077 18.11 9.93 -76.46
N GLU A 1078 19.31 10.42 -76.77
CA GLU A 1078 19.54 11.85 -76.94
C GLU A 1078 18.78 12.34 -78.18
N SER A 1079 17.60 12.94 -77.98
CA SER A 1079 17.12 13.97 -78.89
C SER A 1079 17.72 15.30 -78.41
N VAL A 1080 18.82 15.73 -79.03
CA VAL A 1080 19.40 17.06 -78.81
C VAL A 1080 18.36 18.11 -79.23
N PRO A 1081 17.82 18.97 -78.33
CA PRO A 1081 17.10 20.14 -78.76
C PRO A 1081 18.11 21.15 -79.29
N GLN A 1082 17.93 21.60 -80.54
CA GLN A 1082 18.68 22.73 -81.09
C GLN A 1082 18.55 23.96 -80.16
N PRO A 1083 19.62 24.77 -80.00
CA PRO A 1083 19.54 25.98 -79.20
C PRO A 1083 18.62 26.98 -79.90
N ARG A 1084 17.41 27.17 -79.38
CA ARG A 1084 16.56 28.29 -79.81
C ARG A 1084 17.07 29.57 -79.15
N LEU A 1085 17.45 30.49 -80.02
CA LEU A 1085 17.75 31.89 -79.71
C LEU A 1085 16.60 32.54 -78.96
N LEU A 1086 16.99 33.49 -78.11
CA LEU A 1086 16.19 34.41 -77.32
C LEU A 1086 14.87 34.82 -77.99
N GLU A 1087 13.74 34.51 -77.35
CA GLU A 1087 12.50 35.27 -77.55
C GLU A 1087 11.78 35.51 -76.21
N GLU A 1088 11.76 36.80 -75.89
CA GLU A 1088 10.71 37.59 -75.25
C GLU A 1088 10.16 37.19 -73.87
N ARG A 1089 10.53 38.02 -72.89
CA ARG A 1089 9.84 38.14 -71.60
C ARG A 1089 8.48 38.80 -71.81
N SER A 1090 7.43 38.20 -71.26
CA SER A 1090 6.19 38.91 -70.93
C SER A 1090 6.16 39.22 -69.43
N ASP A 1091 6.16 40.53 -69.16
CA ASP A 1091 5.53 41.27 -68.08
C ASP A 1091 5.72 40.86 -66.60
N VAL A 1092 6.64 41.60 -65.96
CA VAL A 1092 6.56 42.36 -64.70
C VAL A 1092 5.44 42.02 -63.67
N TYR A 1093 5.88 41.90 -62.40
CA TYR A 1093 5.16 41.97 -61.09
C TYR A 1093 5.17 40.72 -60.18
N LEU A 1094 6.10 39.79 -60.33
CA LEU A 1094 6.61 39.02 -59.19
C LEU A 1094 8.13 39.13 -59.13
N VAL A 1095 8.66 39.66 -58.01
CA VAL A 1095 10.08 39.50 -57.67
C VAL A 1095 10.31 38.00 -57.47
N PRO A 1096 11.11 37.31 -58.30
CA PRO A 1096 11.49 35.93 -58.01
C PRO A 1096 12.32 35.93 -56.73
N GLN A 1097 12.07 34.99 -55.82
CA GLN A 1097 12.94 34.78 -54.67
C GLN A 1097 14.40 34.72 -55.12
N GLU A 1098 15.30 35.35 -54.37
CA GLU A 1098 16.73 35.30 -54.64
C GLU A 1098 17.15 33.85 -54.91
N PRO A 1099 17.91 33.58 -55.99
CA PRO A 1099 18.34 32.23 -56.28
C PRO A 1099 19.19 31.76 -55.10
N ALA A 1100 18.67 30.80 -54.34
CA ALA A 1100 19.45 30.10 -53.33
C ALA A 1100 20.73 29.59 -54.01
N ARG A 1101 21.89 29.79 -53.38
CA ARG A 1101 23.22 29.37 -53.87
C ARG A 1101 23.34 27.87 -54.22
N SER A 1102 22.30 27.08 -54.00
CA SER A 1102 22.17 25.72 -54.52
C SER A 1102 21.71 25.76 -55.97
N GLY A 1103 22.59 25.34 -56.89
CA GLY A 1103 22.26 25.20 -58.31
C GLY A 1103 20.98 24.40 -58.56
N LEU A 1104 20.38 24.63 -59.74
CA LEU A 1104 19.17 23.95 -60.22
C LEU A 1104 19.17 22.48 -59.81
N PRO A 1105 18.07 21.95 -59.24
CA PRO A 1105 18.01 20.54 -58.87
C PRO A 1105 18.26 19.70 -60.12
N VAL A 1106 19.37 18.98 -60.12
CA VAL A 1106 19.73 18.08 -61.23
C VAL A 1106 18.60 17.07 -61.35
N ARG A 1107 17.99 17.00 -62.54
CA ARG A 1107 16.96 16.01 -62.86
C ARG A 1107 17.57 14.62 -62.69
N THR A 1108 17.26 13.94 -61.59
CA THR A 1108 17.75 12.60 -61.32
C THR A 1108 17.03 11.61 -62.23
N SER A 1109 17.78 10.82 -62.99
CA SER A 1109 17.19 9.69 -63.71
C SER A 1109 16.88 8.60 -62.68
N ARG A 1110 15.69 7.99 -62.77
CA ARG A 1110 15.33 6.80 -61.96
C ARG A 1110 16.31 5.63 -62.18
N ALA A 1111 17.11 5.67 -63.24
CA ALA A 1111 18.06 4.62 -63.61
C ALA A 1111 19.42 4.71 -62.90
N ALA A 1112 19.78 5.86 -62.30
CA ALA A 1112 21.15 6.09 -61.81
C ALA A 1112 21.58 5.11 -60.69
N ASN A 1113 20.68 4.79 -59.75
CA ASN A 1113 20.97 3.92 -58.59
C ASN A 1113 20.35 2.51 -58.69
N GLY A 1114 19.61 2.22 -59.77
CA GLY A 1114 18.95 0.91 -59.95
C GLY A 1114 19.91 -0.27 -59.99
N HIS A 1115 21.18 0.00 -60.30
CA HIS A 1115 22.26 -0.99 -60.35
C HIS A 1115 22.50 -1.70 -59.01
N VAL A 1116 22.30 -1.01 -57.87
CA VAL A 1116 22.49 -1.57 -56.52
C VAL A 1116 21.46 -2.65 -56.19
N MET A 1117 20.21 -2.46 -56.62
CA MET A 1117 19.14 -3.44 -56.42
C MET A 1117 19.33 -4.69 -57.29
N VAL A 1118 19.82 -4.50 -58.52
CA VAL A 1118 20.19 -5.61 -59.41
C VAL A 1118 21.37 -6.39 -58.83
N GLU A 1119 22.39 -5.71 -58.32
CA GLU A 1119 23.53 -6.33 -57.64
C GLU A 1119 23.10 -7.16 -56.41
N PHE A 1120 22.17 -6.65 -55.59
CA PHE A 1120 21.58 -7.38 -54.47
C PHE A 1120 20.87 -8.67 -54.91
N GLY A 1121 20.08 -8.61 -55.99
CA GLY A 1121 19.39 -9.78 -56.52
C GLY A 1121 20.34 -10.88 -57.00
N ILE A 1122 21.47 -10.51 -57.62
CA ILE A 1122 22.47 -11.44 -58.15
C ILE A 1122 23.36 -12.00 -57.04
N LYS A 1123 23.76 -11.19 -56.04
CA LYS A 1123 24.61 -11.61 -54.90
C LYS A 1123 24.03 -12.79 -54.10
N LYS A 1124 22.73 -13.05 -54.21
CA LYS A 1124 22.03 -14.16 -53.54
C LYS A 1124 22.19 -15.51 -54.25
N GLU A 1125 22.62 -15.52 -55.51
CA GLU A 1125 22.73 -16.73 -56.33
C GLU A 1125 24.08 -17.43 -56.10
N GLN A 1126 24.25 -18.03 -54.91
CA GLN A 1126 25.29 -19.02 -54.66
C GLN A 1126 24.63 -20.35 -54.29
N ALA A 1127 23.90 -20.94 -55.24
CA ALA A 1127 23.34 -22.27 -55.10
C ALA A 1127 24.42 -23.32 -55.38
N GLY A 1128 24.94 -23.94 -54.33
CA GLY A 1128 25.72 -25.18 -54.44
C GLY A 1128 24.78 -26.39 -54.54
N ALA A 1129 25.13 -27.34 -55.42
CA ALA A 1129 24.53 -28.67 -55.65
C ALA A 1129 22.99 -28.72 -55.72
N CYS A 1130 22.44 -28.79 -56.94
CA CYS A 1130 21.00 -28.63 -57.20
C CYS A 1130 20.25 -29.95 -57.46
N ASP A 1131 19.09 -30.08 -56.83
CA ASP A 1131 17.99 -30.97 -57.24
C ASP A 1131 17.43 -30.55 -58.62
N GLN A 1132 16.82 -31.50 -59.35
CA GLN A 1132 16.25 -31.29 -60.69
C GLN A 1132 15.32 -30.05 -60.78
N LYS A 1133 14.47 -29.83 -59.78
CA LYS A 1133 13.52 -28.70 -59.71
C LYS A 1133 14.22 -27.34 -59.62
N VAL A 1134 15.37 -27.28 -58.94
CA VAL A 1134 16.15 -26.04 -58.81
C VAL A 1134 16.84 -25.69 -60.13
N LEU A 1135 17.29 -26.71 -60.88
CA LEU A 1135 17.85 -26.51 -62.23
C LEU A 1135 16.83 -25.90 -63.19
N GLU A 1136 15.57 -26.34 -63.17
CA GLU A 1136 14.49 -25.75 -63.98
C GLU A 1136 14.22 -24.28 -63.63
N MET A 1137 14.33 -23.91 -62.34
CA MET A 1137 14.13 -22.53 -61.88
C MET A 1137 15.30 -21.59 -62.16
N LEU A 1138 16.51 -22.13 -62.38
CA LEU A 1138 17.71 -21.37 -62.72
C LEU A 1138 17.79 -21.05 -64.23
N ASP A 1139 17.13 -21.82 -65.09
CA ASP A 1139 17.19 -21.63 -66.54
C ASP A 1139 16.76 -20.21 -67.02
N PRO A 1140 15.70 -19.57 -66.48
CA PRO A 1140 15.32 -18.20 -66.84
C PRO A 1140 16.36 -17.13 -66.49
N PHE A 1141 17.22 -17.37 -65.48
CA PHE A 1141 18.26 -16.42 -65.08
C PHE A 1141 19.35 -16.26 -66.14
N VAL A 1142 19.58 -17.28 -66.98
CA VAL A 1142 20.61 -17.28 -68.03
C VAL A 1142 20.40 -16.13 -69.02
N SER A 1143 19.16 -15.95 -69.51
CA SER A 1143 18.82 -14.88 -70.45
C SER A 1143 19.01 -13.48 -69.86
N MET A 1144 18.66 -13.33 -68.57
CA MET A 1144 18.72 -12.08 -67.83
C MET A 1144 20.16 -11.69 -67.51
N LEU A 1145 20.95 -12.62 -66.95
CA LEU A 1145 22.37 -12.39 -66.68
C LEU A 1145 23.14 -12.09 -67.97
N ALA A 1146 22.81 -12.74 -69.10
CA ALA A 1146 23.44 -12.48 -70.39
C ALA A 1146 23.20 -11.04 -70.87
N SER A 1147 22.01 -10.48 -70.62
CA SER A 1147 21.70 -9.08 -70.92
C SER A 1147 22.50 -8.11 -70.05
N LEU A 1148 22.73 -8.46 -68.77
CA LEU A 1148 23.45 -7.63 -67.80
C LEU A 1148 24.96 -7.52 -68.06
N LEU A 1149 25.55 -8.43 -68.85
CA LEU A 1149 26.95 -8.33 -69.30
C LEU A 1149 27.22 -7.15 -70.26
N ARG A 1150 26.15 -6.48 -70.75
CA ARG A 1150 26.23 -5.27 -71.57
C ARG A 1150 26.01 -3.98 -70.78
N SER A 1151 25.85 -4.08 -69.46
CA SER A 1151 25.66 -2.95 -68.55
C SER A 1151 26.89 -2.05 -68.51
N GLU A 1152 26.69 -0.75 -68.27
CA GLU A 1152 27.78 0.22 -68.06
C GLU A 1152 28.42 0.09 -66.66
N TYR A 1153 27.78 -0.65 -65.75
CA TYR A 1153 28.22 -0.79 -64.36
C TYR A 1153 29.12 -2.03 -64.16
N VAL A 1154 30.40 -1.78 -63.84
CA VAL A 1154 31.44 -2.81 -63.64
C VAL A 1154 31.05 -3.86 -62.60
N LYS A 1155 30.49 -3.45 -61.45
CA LYS A 1155 30.09 -4.38 -60.37
C LYS A 1155 29.01 -5.38 -60.77
N ILE A 1156 28.05 -4.95 -61.61
CA ILE A 1156 27.02 -5.85 -62.15
C ILE A 1156 27.67 -6.86 -63.08
N MET A 1157 28.55 -6.42 -63.97
CA MET A 1157 29.26 -7.30 -64.89
C MET A 1157 30.10 -8.34 -64.11
N THR A 1158 30.85 -7.91 -63.09
CA THR A 1158 31.70 -8.77 -62.25
C THR A 1158 30.86 -9.83 -61.52
N THR A 1159 29.75 -9.43 -60.90
CA THR A 1159 28.88 -10.34 -60.14
C THR A 1159 28.12 -11.29 -61.08
N SER A 1160 27.65 -10.80 -62.23
CA SER A 1160 26.99 -11.63 -63.25
C SER A 1160 27.93 -12.67 -63.84
N LEU A 1161 29.20 -12.32 -64.11
CA LEU A 1161 30.22 -13.26 -64.57
C LEU A 1161 30.54 -14.33 -63.51
N ARG A 1162 30.53 -13.95 -62.23
CA ARG A 1162 30.71 -14.90 -61.13
C ARG A 1162 29.58 -15.94 -61.10
N CYS A 1163 28.33 -15.52 -61.27
CA CYS A 1163 27.18 -16.42 -61.37
C CYS A 1163 27.25 -17.29 -62.64
N PHE A 1164 27.62 -16.72 -63.79
CA PHE A 1164 27.83 -17.50 -65.02
C PHE A 1164 28.91 -18.57 -64.89
N GLY A 1165 30.01 -18.29 -64.19
CA GLY A 1165 31.05 -19.28 -63.93
C GLY A 1165 30.55 -20.51 -63.16
N LEU A 1166 29.48 -20.37 -62.37
CA LEU A 1166 28.80 -21.46 -61.68
C LEU A 1166 27.76 -22.13 -62.59
N LEU A 1167 26.92 -21.34 -63.29
CA LEU A 1167 25.87 -21.85 -64.18
C LEU A 1167 26.41 -22.69 -65.33
N LEU A 1168 27.60 -22.35 -65.86
CA LEU A 1168 28.25 -23.11 -66.93
C LEU A 1168 28.64 -24.54 -66.55
N GLN A 1169 28.68 -24.85 -65.25
CA GLN A 1169 28.96 -26.20 -64.76
C GLN A 1169 27.67 -27.04 -64.63
N MET A 1170 26.50 -26.46 -64.92
CA MET A 1170 25.18 -27.08 -64.76
C MET A 1170 24.52 -27.37 -66.12
N PRO A 1171 23.77 -28.47 -66.27
CA PRO A 1171 23.14 -28.86 -67.55
C PRO A 1171 21.84 -28.07 -67.80
N LEU A 1172 21.94 -26.79 -68.17
CA LEU A 1172 20.78 -25.91 -68.43
C LEU A 1172 20.49 -25.75 -69.95
N PRO A 1173 19.23 -25.91 -70.42
CA PRO A 1173 18.85 -25.75 -71.84
C PRO A 1173 19.13 -24.36 -72.44
N SER A 1174 18.81 -23.29 -71.70
CA SER A 1174 18.93 -21.90 -72.19
C SER A 1174 20.38 -21.45 -72.37
N LEU A 1175 21.36 -22.13 -71.74
CA LEU A 1175 22.78 -21.86 -71.99
C LEU A 1175 23.12 -22.03 -73.46
N ARG A 1176 22.65 -23.10 -74.12
CA ARG A 1176 22.96 -23.37 -75.54
C ARG A 1176 22.51 -22.25 -76.48
N GLN A 1177 21.43 -21.54 -76.15
CA GLN A 1177 20.89 -20.44 -76.96
C GLN A 1177 21.63 -19.12 -76.73
N HIS A 1178 22.07 -18.85 -75.49
CA HIS A 1178 22.70 -17.58 -75.13
C HIS A 1178 24.24 -17.60 -75.10
N THR A 1179 24.88 -18.78 -75.18
CA THR A 1179 26.36 -18.90 -75.16
C THR A 1179 27.02 -18.02 -76.22
N HIS A 1180 26.50 -17.99 -77.45
CA HIS A 1180 27.13 -17.23 -78.54
C HIS A 1180 27.14 -15.71 -78.28
N HIS A 1181 26.12 -15.20 -77.57
CA HIS A 1181 26.00 -13.81 -77.17
C HIS A 1181 26.90 -13.49 -75.97
N VAL A 1182 26.97 -14.39 -74.98
CA VAL A 1182 27.89 -14.29 -73.83
C VAL A 1182 29.34 -14.30 -74.30
N THR A 1183 29.72 -15.18 -75.24
CA THR A 1183 31.08 -15.24 -75.80
C THR A 1183 31.45 -13.93 -76.49
N GLN A 1184 30.54 -13.35 -77.30
CA GLN A 1184 30.77 -12.05 -77.93
C GLN A 1184 30.95 -10.94 -76.89
N SER A 1185 30.08 -10.87 -75.89
CA SER A 1185 30.19 -9.91 -74.79
C SER A 1185 31.50 -10.07 -74.02
N LEU A 1186 31.95 -11.31 -73.76
CA LEU A 1186 33.24 -11.58 -73.10
C LEU A 1186 34.43 -11.09 -73.92
N PHE A 1187 34.46 -11.27 -75.24
CA PHE A 1187 35.53 -10.73 -76.09
C PHE A 1187 35.55 -9.19 -76.07
N VAL A 1188 34.38 -8.55 -76.06
CA VAL A 1188 34.27 -7.08 -75.92
C VAL A 1188 34.79 -6.62 -74.55
N LEU A 1189 34.48 -7.34 -73.46
CA LEU A 1189 35.00 -7.03 -72.13
C LEU A 1189 36.52 -7.23 -72.04
N LEU A 1190 37.04 -8.34 -72.55
CA LEU A 1190 38.48 -8.61 -72.62
C LEU A 1190 39.20 -7.54 -73.45
N GLN A 1191 38.59 -7.04 -74.52
CA GLN A 1191 39.15 -5.95 -75.33
C GLN A 1191 39.13 -4.59 -74.61
N ASN A 1192 37.99 -4.22 -74.02
CA ASN A 1192 37.81 -2.90 -73.39
C ASN A 1192 38.62 -2.73 -72.09
N TYR A 1193 38.87 -3.82 -71.37
CA TYR A 1193 39.54 -3.79 -70.06
C TYR A 1193 40.95 -4.43 -70.06
N ALA A 1194 41.49 -4.77 -71.23
CA ALA A 1194 42.83 -5.36 -71.36
C ALA A 1194 43.93 -4.41 -70.84
N GLY A 1195 44.66 -4.84 -69.79
CA GLY A 1195 45.85 -4.16 -69.28
C GLY A 1195 45.72 -3.54 -67.87
N MET A 1196 44.56 -3.63 -67.22
CA MET A 1196 44.31 -3.05 -65.88
C MET A 1196 45.01 -3.81 -64.74
N LYS A 1197 45.97 -3.20 -64.03
CA LYS A 1197 46.84 -3.92 -63.08
C LYS A 1197 46.21 -4.19 -61.69
N GLN A 1198 45.28 -3.37 -61.21
CA GLN A 1198 44.62 -3.49 -59.90
C GLN A 1198 43.22 -2.83 -59.93
N GLY A 1199 42.33 -3.21 -58.99
CA GLY A 1199 40.99 -2.61 -58.80
C GLY A 1199 39.80 -3.47 -59.30
N GLU A 1200 38.58 -2.93 -59.23
CA GLU A 1200 37.33 -3.65 -59.61
C GLU A 1200 37.33 -4.12 -61.07
N ASN A 1201 37.94 -3.34 -61.97
CA ASN A 1201 38.11 -3.69 -63.39
C ASN A 1201 39.06 -4.88 -63.59
N PHE A 1202 40.05 -5.05 -62.70
CA PHE A 1202 40.96 -6.19 -62.74
C PHE A 1202 40.24 -7.48 -62.31
N GLU A 1203 39.40 -7.41 -61.28
CA GLU A 1203 38.58 -8.55 -60.87
C GLU A 1203 37.60 -8.98 -61.98
N LEU A 1204 36.97 -8.01 -62.66
CA LEU A 1204 36.13 -8.26 -63.83
C LEU A 1204 36.90 -9.03 -64.91
N LEU A 1205 38.11 -8.56 -65.23
CA LEU A 1205 38.97 -9.15 -66.26
C LEU A 1205 39.36 -10.60 -65.89
N VAL A 1206 39.79 -10.83 -64.65
CA VAL A 1206 40.15 -12.16 -64.13
C VAL A 1206 38.96 -13.13 -64.20
N LEU A 1207 37.76 -12.68 -63.81
CA LEU A 1207 36.54 -13.49 -63.90
C LEU A 1207 36.14 -13.74 -65.36
N ALA A 1208 36.25 -12.75 -66.25
CA ALA A 1208 35.99 -12.91 -67.67
C ALA A 1208 36.90 -13.98 -68.30
N PHE A 1209 38.19 -13.99 -67.97
CA PHE A 1209 39.12 -15.04 -68.41
C PHE A 1209 38.76 -16.41 -67.81
N LYS A 1210 38.33 -16.48 -66.55
CA LYS A 1210 37.93 -17.75 -65.90
C LYS A 1210 36.65 -18.33 -66.51
N VAL A 1211 35.67 -17.49 -66.81
CA VAL A 1211 34.43 -17.86 -67.52
C VAL A 1211 34.76 -18.27 -68.97
N MET A 1212 35.65 -17.54 -69.65
CA MET A 1212 36.13 -17.95 -70.97
C MET A 1212 36.86 -19.30 -70.93
N THR A 1213 37.67 -19.55 -69.90
CA THR A 1213 38.37 -20.84 -69.71
C THR A 1213 37.42 -22.01 -69.49
N THR A 1214 36.32 -21.79 -68.78
CA THR A 1214 35.29 -22.83 -68.56
C THR A 1214 34.45 -23.07 -69.83
N LEU A 1215 34.09 -22.02 -70.56
CA LEU A 1215 33.48 -22.14 -71.90
C LEU A 1215 34.37 -22.87 -72.90
N VAL A 1216 35.67 -22.57 -72.88
CA VAL A 1216 36.67 -23.25 -73.72
C VAL A 1216 36.93 -24.67 -73.24
N ARG A 1217 36.50 -25.08 -72.04
CA ARG A 1217 36.61 -26.46 -71.54
C ARG A 1217 35.47 -27.34 -72.03
N ASP A 1218 34.23 -26.88 -71.99
CA ASP A 1218 33.06 -27.65 -72.45
C ASP A 1218 32.78 -27.49 -73.95
N THR A 1219 33.20 -28.50 -74.74
CA THR A 1219 33.04 -28.54 -76.22
C THR A 1219 31.58 -28.58 -76.69
N SER A 1220 30.64 -28.92 -75.82
CA SER A 1220 29.20 -29.06 -76.16
C SER A 1220 28.45 -27.73 -76.22
N LEU A 1221 29.01 -26.65 -75.65
CA LEU A 1221 28.35 -25.35 -75.48
C LEU A 1221 28.88 -24.27 -76.44
N CYS A 1222 30.15 -24.34 -76.89
CA CYS A 1222 30.75 -23.32 -77.76
C CYS A 1222 31.82 -23.90 -78.72
N ARG A 1223 31.75 -23.56 -80.01
CA ARG A 1223 32.83 -23.80 -81.00
C ARG A 1223 33.46 -22.47 -81.40
N LEU A 1224 34.69 -22.22 -80.96
CA LEU A 1224 35.44 -21.01 -81.30
C LEU A 1224 36.08 -21.12 -82.69
N GLY A 1225 35.98 -20.04 -83.48
CA GLY A 1225 36.64 -19.97 -84.79
C GLY A 1225 38.16 -19.78 -84.67
N LYS A 1226 38.93 -20.17 -85.71
CA LYS A 1226 40.40 -20.04 -85.74
C LYS A 1226 40.89 -18.60 -85.46
N GLN A 1227 40.17 -17.58 -85.92
CA GLN A 1227 40.52 -16.17 -85.67
C GLN A 1227 40.29 -15.75 -84.21
N GLN A 1228 39.21 -16.23 -83.57
CA GLN A 1228 38.91 -15.93 -82.16
C GLN A 1228 39.92 -16.60 -81.21
N LEU A 1229 40.36 -17.81 -81.53
CA LEU A 1229 41.43 -18.51 -80.80
C LEU A 1229 42.77 -17.76 -80.89
N ARG A 1230 43.09 -17.21 -82.07
CA ARG A 1230 44.29 -16.40 -82.28
C ARG A 1230 44.26 -15.12 -81.43
N VAL A 1231 43.13 -14.43 -81.40
CA VAL A 1231 42.92 -13.24 -80.55
C VAL A 1231 43.05 -13.60 -79.06
N LEU A 1232 42.50 -14.75 -78.63
CA LEU A 1232 42.62 -15.23 -77.26
C LEU A 1232 44.07 -15.52 -76.86
N LEU A 1233 44.85 -16.16 -77.75
CA LEU A 1233 46.27 -16.45 -77.54
C LEU A 1233 47.10 -15.17 -77.41
N THR A 1234 46.78 -14.10 -78.16
CA THR A 1234 47.44 -12.80 -78.02
C THR A 1234 47.20 -12.18 -76.64
N TYR A 1235 46.01 -12.36 -76.06
CA TYR A 1235 45.73 -11.92 -74.69
C TYR A 1235 46.47 -12.75 -73.64
N VAL A 1236 46.51 -14.07 -73.81
CA VAL A 1236 47.24 -14.98 -72.92
C VAL A 1236 48.74 -14.71 -72.96
N GLU A 1237 49.33 -14.52 -74.15
CA GLU A 1237 50.74 -14.17 -74.33
C GLU A 1237 51.09 -12.93 -73.52
N ARG A 1238 50.24 -11.90 -73.53
CA ARG A 1238 50.41 -10.69 -72.74
C ARG A 1238 50.30 -10.94 -71.22
N ASP A 1239 49.39 -11.80 -70.79
CA ASP A 1239 49.12 -12.06 -69.36
C ASP A 1239 50.03 -13.13 -68.73
N VAL A 1240 50.73 -13.96 -69.52
CA VAL A 1240 51.73 -14.95 -69.01
C VAL A 1240 52.92 -14.26 -68.35
N TYR A 1241 53.30 -13.07 -68.83
CA TYR A 1241 54.41 -12.29 -68.28
C TYR A 1241 54.04 -11.52 -67.00
N ASP A 1242 52.76 -11.44 -66.62
CA ASP A 1242 52.29 -10.77 -65.40
C ASP A 1242 52.08 -11.78 -64.26
N GLN A 1243 52.92 -11.70 -63.21
CA GLN A 1243 52.90 -12.61 -62.05
C GLN A 1243 51.52 -12.71 -61.37
N THR A 1244 50.70 -11.67 -61.44
CA THR A 1244 49.36 -11.66 -60.83
C THR A 1244 48.29 -12.37 -61.68
N ARG A 1245 48.49 -12.48 -63.00
CA ARG A 1245 47.52 -13.03 -63.98
C ARG A 1245 47.94 -14.37 -64.55
N GLN A 1246 49.21 -14.72 -64.40
CA GLN A 1246 49.83 -15.91 -64.95
C GLN A 1246 49.06 -17.20 -64.60
N SER A 1247 48.45 -17.29 -63.41
CA SER A 1247 47.66 -18.45 -62.99
C SER A 1247 46.41 -18.69 -63.86
N VAL A 1248 45.72 -17.61 -64.27
CA VAL A 1248 44.50 -17.68 -65.09
C VAL A 1248 44.87 -17.91 -66.55
N ALA A 1249 45.93 -17.27 -67.04
CA ALA A 1249 46.46 -17.46 -68.39
C ALA A 1249 46.94 -18.92 -68.59
N PHE A 1250 47.65 -19.50 -67.62
CA PHE A 1250 48.03 -20.92 -67.67
C PHE A 1250 46.84 -21.87 -67.57
N ALA A 1251 45.81 -21.54 -66.80
CA ALA A 1251 44.59 -22.35 -66.75
C ALA A 1251 43.89 -22.39 -68.12
N LEU A 1252 43.85 -21.26 -68.82
CA LEU A 1252 43.31 -21.17 -70.18
C LEU A 1252 44.18 -21.93 -71.18
N LEU A 1253 45.51 -21.75 -71.16
CA LEU A 1253 46.46 -22.50 -71.99
C LEU A 1253 46.34 -24.00 -71.80
N LYS A 1254 46.23 -24.47 -70.55
CA LYS A 1254 46.08 -25.89 -70.22
C LYS A 1254 44.80 -26.50 -70.81
N VAL A 1255 43.70 -25.74 -70.79
CA VAL A 1255 42.43 -26.20 -71.40
C VAL A 1255 42.52 -26.17 -72.93
N MET A 1256 43.19 -25.17 -73.49
CA MET A 1256 43.42 -25.09 -74.94
C MET A 1256 44.35 -26.21 -75.43
N SER A 1257 45.39 -26.57 -74.67
CA SER A 1257 46.33 -27.65 -75.01
C SER A 1257 45.72 -29.04 -74.88
N MET A 1258 44.66 -29.21 -74.09
CA MET A 1258 43.90 -30.47 -74.02
C MET A 1258 42.94 -30.69 -75.20
N LYS A 1259 42.79 -29.70 -76.09
CA LYS A 1259 41.84 -29.70 -77.22
C LYS A 1259 42.50 -29.62 -78.60
N VAL A 1260 43.80 -29.35 -78.65
CA VAL A 1260 44.67 -29.59 -79.81
C VAL A 1260 45.08 -31.06 -79.76
#